data_AF-A0A959R0P9-F1
#
_entry.id   AF-A0A959R0P9-F1
#
_cell.length_a   1.000
_cell.length_b   1.000
_cell.length_c   1.000
_cell.angle_alpha   90.00
_cell.angle_beta   90.00
_cell.angle_gamma   90.00
#
_symmetry.space_group_name_H-M   'P 1'
#
loop_
_entity.id
_entity.type
_entity.pdbx_description
1 polymer ?
#
loop_
_entity_poly.entity_id
_entity_poly.type
_entity_poly.pdbx_seq_one_letter_code
_entity_poly.pdbx_strand_id
1 'polypeptide(L)'
;MKQIYQFFIIIFLLCCQSVFAQTTYTITINGPVASTNYYYNFPCDVTSITVECWGGGGGGGGDNSNAASNGGGGGGGGYASSVILITGGTYTFTMACGGGGTAGLANGGNGGTGGTTTFNDGVYNLTANGGAGGNGTGGAGGNGGISTGGTTNTTGANGTVGTAGGAGGAGANGGAGGGAAANNNTGNAGTPPGGGGSGGNRRSSPNRAGGAGAAGRFSLTFTTSLPIYCNPGVLVTIEPITNVNFAGINNTTGATSTIESEAFCTTANVTLGNTYPISFQGNTAGNYTDYFSVFFDWNQDGDFDDTGEKYDIGTITNSTGVDLKTATGNITIPAYATAGTTSMRVAKNYNAYPTNACDDISYGQFEDYRVNISVPTCTSNLNGLYSVGSGNIGGEQGHFATLTQAIQAYNFACSLTGPVTFALTDASYSAGESFPLIILSRADASSTKTLTIKPNTGVNATISGSYSNALLRLFGADYVIIDGSNNGTNTRNLTFNNSTGNSIWIGGITGNTATNDQVKNCILYGVTTNSNLVVSDAFTIGDPGYFTNITIDNNLVQRAYMGIYTNAQPSSGNGSGLNISKNDLNTSGANALSFGGIYLQGVDGATVSSNNIGNISNNTNQINFGIWTALNTTNTVIEKNSITNLQYTGSAGYAANGIKISTGLANANITIKNNMISGITGDGRSYTTNGAYYSPVGIYAFGTGQGGINIHFNSIRLNGGNTLNSSGAYSFGIALDNNTSASISNNIVQNEVGRSGGIATGVGSVCIAAQTNAAQFITLDYNDLYCNATGSGTKNLGKIAATDYTTLLAWQTATGKEANSINVAPAFTSTSDLHLTAAGSNYALKAGNYVTGITTDIDGDSRNLGLPAIGADEYKVANLWSGNTSTDWGTNTNWDISIVPLSGVDITIPYGVPNMPVLDANRTIGNLSFIKTGVGTVDINGKTFTIGGAITGTGTLTGSSTSNLVLNGTAGTVNFTQTSAATRSLNNLTLGASGTATIGNDLIVYGNVQVNNTADNAMNFNGKSITLKSNV
;
A
#
# COMPACT_ATOMS: atom_id res chain seq x y z
N MET A 1 -0.73 19.96 -48.00
CA MET A 1 0.02 19.87 -46.71
C MET A 1 0.37 21.21 -46.08
N LYS A 2 0.65 22.31 -46.82
CA LYS A 2 0.95 23.63 -46.22
C LYS A 2 -0.24 24.40 -45.62
N GLN A 3 -1.49 24.07 -45.97
CA GLN A 3 -2.69 24.72 -45.40
C GLN A 3 -3.23 24.04 -44.12
N ILE A 4 -2.75 22.85 -43.77
CA ILE A 4 -3.12 22.14 -42.52
C ILE A 4 -2.23 22.58 -41.34
N TYR A 5 -1.02 23.09 -41.62
CA TYR A 5 -0.12 23.64 -40.59
C TYR A 5 -0.60 24.98 -40.01
N GLN A 6 -1.31 25.81 -40.78
CA GLN A 6 -1.88 27.06 -40.26
C GLN A 6 -3.14 26.86 -39.41
N PHE A 7 -3.88 25.76 -39.61
CA PHE A 7 -5.04 25.43 -38.78
C PHE A 7 -4.63 24.80 -37.43
N PHE A 8 -3.51 24.06 -37.39
CA PHE A 8 -2.94 23.53 -36.14
C PHE A 8 -2.21 24.58 -35.30
N ILE A 9 -1.60 25.61 -35.90
CA ILE A 9 -0.99 26.72 -35.14
C ILE A 9 -2.06 27.60 -34.46
N ILE A 10 -3.25 27.73 -35.06
CA ILE A 10 -4.34 28.50 -34.44
C ILE A 10 -5.04 27.68 -33.33
N ILE A 11 -5.13 26.35 -33.43
CA ILE A 11 -5.64 25.50 -32.34
C ILE A 11 -4.62 25.32 -31.21
N PHE A 12 -3.30 25.35 -31.49
CA PHE A 12 -2.27 25.34 -30.46
C PHE A 12 -2.18 26.68 -29.69
N LEU A 13 -2.50 27.81 -30.35
CA LEU A 13 -2.64 29.11 -29.65
C LEU A 13 -3.94 29.27 -28.86
N LEU A 14 -4.98 28.47 -29.14
CA LEU A 14 -6.29 28.52 -28.44
C LEU A 14 -6.43 27.51 -27.30
N CYS A 15 -5.49 26.57 -27.14
CA CYS A 15 -5.48 25.60 -26.05
C CYS A 15 -4.52 25.95 -24.89
N CYS A 16 -3.83 27.09 -24.97
CA CYS A 16 -2.87 27.57 -23.95
C CYS A 16 -3.36 28.86 -23.25
N GLN A 17 -4.67 28.99 -23.08
CA GLN A 17 -5.24 29.96 -22.16
C GLN A 17 -5.86 29.18 -21.02
N SER A 18 -5.00 28.65 -20.14
CA SER A 18 -5.36 28.54 -18.73
C SER A 18 -5.77 29.95 -18.33
N VAL A 19 -7.07 30.20 -18.25
CA VAL A 19 -7.57 31.42 -17.64
C VAL A 19 -7.10 31.30 -16.19
N PHE A 20 -5.96 31.92 -15.85
CA PHE A 20 -5.46 31.91 -14.47
C PHE A 20 -6.54 32.56 -13.62
N ALA A 21 -7.32 31.72 -12.93
CA ALA A 21 -8.31 32.22 -11.99
C ALA A 21 -7.52 32.85 -10.85
N GLN A 22 -7.44 34.18 -10.83
CA GLN A 22 -6.88 34.89 -9.69
C GLN A 22 -7.77 34.65 -8.48
N THR A 23 -7.15 34.31 -7.36
CA THR A 23 -7.82 34.10 -6.08
C THR A 23 -7.74 35.39 -5.25
N THR A 24 -8.85 35.79 -4.65
CA THR A 24 -8.93 36.97 -3.77
C THR A 24 -8.66 36.59 -2.33
N TYR A 25 -7.74 37.30 -1.69
CA TYR A 25 -7.40 37.15 -0.27
C TYR A 25 -7.71 38.43 0.49
N THR A 26 -8.28 38.29 1.70
CA THR A 26 -8.63 39.41 2.58
C THR A 26 -8.08 39.18 3.98
N ILE A 27 -7.25 40.09 4.46
CA ILE A 27 -6.71 40.14 5.82
C ILE A 27 -7.56 41.11 6.62
N THR A 28 -8.13 40.68 7.75
CA THR A 28 -8.98 41.51 8.61
C THR A 28 -8.44 41.58 10.04
N ILE A 29 -8.28 42.80 10.56
CA ILE A 29 -7.83 43.05 11.94
C ILE A 29 -8.90 43.90 12.65
N ASN A 30 -9.45 43.40 13.76
CA ASN A 30 -10.41 44.15 14.58
C ASN A 30 -9.68 44.88 15.72
N GLY A 31 -10.13 46.09 16.04
CA GLY A 31 -9.54 46.89 17.12
C GLY A 31 -9.91 46.40 18.54
N PRO A 32 -9.26 46.93 19.58
CA PRO A 32 -8.18 47.93 19.51
C PRO A 32 -6.82 47.31 19.15
N VAL A 33 -6.10 47.93 18.23
CA VAL A 33 -4.69 47.63 17.92
C VAL A 33 -3.92 48.95 17.89
N ALA A 34 -2.82 49.03 18.65
CA ALA A 34 -1.98 50.22 18.72
C ALA A 34 -1.22 50.44 17.40
N SER A 35 -0.88 51.70 17.11
CA SER A 35 -0.08 52.06 15.93
C SER A 35 1.26 51.33 15.96
N THR A 36 1.45 50.40 15.03
CA THR A 36 2.65 49.56 14.95
C THR A 36 3.06 49.40 13.48
N ASN A 37 4.35 49.14 13.25
CA ASN A 37 4.87 48.79 11.94
C ASN A 37 4.48 47.35 11.63
N TYR A 38 3.93 47.12 10.44
CA TYR A 38 3.64 45.82 9.87
C TYR A 38 4.40 45.67 8.57
N TYR A 39 4.68 44.43 8.22
CA TYR A 39 5.07 44.06 6.88
C TYR A 39 4.19 42.89 6.41
N TYR A 40 4.04 42.76 5.09
CA TYR A 40 3.42 41.59 4.49
C TYR A 40 4.17 41.23 3.22
N ASN A 41 4.42 39.94 3.03
CA ASN A 41 5.09 39.41 1.85
C ASN A 41 4.02 39.09 0.79
N PHE A 42 3.79 40.06 -0.11
CA PHE A 42 2.83 39.86 -1.20
C PHE A 42 3.43 38.98 -2.28
N PRO A 43 2.66 38.03 -2.85
CA PRO A 43 3.06 37.37 -4.07
C PRO A 43 3.43 38.38 -5.15
N CYS A 44 4.50 38.08 -5.88
CA CYS A 44 5.14 39.06 -6.76
C CYS A 44 4.34 39.40 -8.03
N ASP A 45 3.16 38.79 -8.24
CA ASP A 45 2.17 39.13 -9.28
C ASP A 45 1.08 40.07 -8.77
N VAL A 46 1.07 40.39 -7.47
CA VAL A 46 0.20 41.41 -6.89
C VAL A 46 0.70 42.79 -7.29
N THR A 47 -0.14 43.54 -8.00
CA THR A 47 0.15 44.93 -8.43
C THR A 47 -0.66 45.99 -7.68
N SER A 48 -1.63 45.57 -6.87
CA SER A 48 -2.46 46.48 -6.09
C SER A 48 -3.12 45.79 -4.90
N ILE A 49 -3.39 46.56 -3.86
CA ILE A 49 -4.14 46.16 -2.66
C ILE A 49 -5.30 47.13 -2.44
N THR A 50 -6.42 46.64 -1.92
CA THR A 50 -7.51 47.46 -1.42
C THR A 50 -7.40 47.53 0.09
N VAL A 51 -7.19 48.72 0.64
CA VAL A 51 -7.15 48.98 2.07
C VAL A 51 -8.44 49.64 2.51
N GLU A 52 -9.01 49.15 3.61
CA GLU A 52 -10.23 49.69 4.22
C GLU A 52 -10.05 49.85 5.74
N CYS A 53 -10.46 51.02 6.25
CA CYS A 53 -10.35 51.38 7.67
C CYS A 53 -11.73 51.80 8.19
N TRP A 54 -12.18 51.21 9.29
CA TRP A 54 -13.36 51.60 10.05
C TRP A 54 -12.96 52.08 11.44
N GLY A 55 -13.37 53.29 11.84
CA GLY A 55 -13.19 53.79 13.20
C GLY A 55 -14.05 53.04 14.22
N GLY A 56 -13.67 53.08 15.50
CA GLY A 56 -14.50 52.52 16.57
C GLY A 56 -15.78 53.32 16.80
N GLY A 57 -16.86 52.67 17.21
CA GLY A 57 -18.08 53.38 17.60
C GLY A 57 -17.91 54.04 18.97
N GLY A 58 -18.55 55.18 19.20
CA GLY A 58 -18.61 55.82 20.51
C GLY A 58 -19.53 55.05 21.47
N GLY A 59 -19.22 55.07 22.77
CA GLY A 59 -20.09 54.54 23.81
C GLY A 59 -21.33 55.43 24.01
N GLY A 60 -22.45 54.84 24.41
CA GLY A 60 -23.64 55.60 24.82
C GLY A 60 -23.49 56.17 26.23
N GLY A 61 -24.15 57.30 26.51
CA GLY A 61 -24.18 57.92 27.82
C GLY A 61 -24.98 57.11 28.85
N GLY A 62 -24.57 57.16 30.11
CA GLY A 62 -25.35 56.61 31.23
C GLY A 62 -26.43 57.57 31.72
N ASP A 63 -27.29 57.07 32.61
CA ASP A 63 -28.46 57.79 33.13
C ASP A 63 -28.52 57.83 34.67
N ASN A 64 -28.62 59.04 35.24
CA ASN A 64 -28.63 59.29 36.70
C ASN A 64 -29.91 59.90 37.28
N SER A 65 -30.97 60.12 36.50
CA SER A 65 -32.12 60.90 36.97
C SER A 65 -33.45 60.15 36.80
N ASN A 66 -34.47 60.54 37.60
CA ASN A 66 -35.83 60.01 37.47
C ASN A 66 -36.69 60.83 36.48
N ALA A 67 -36.07 61.77 35.75
CA ALA A 67 -36.73 62.67 34.80
C ALA A 67 -36.75 62.07 33.38
N ALA A 68 -37.57 62.61 32.48
CA ALA A 68 -37.77 62.11 31.10
C ALA A 68 -36.54 62.24 30.15
N SER A 69 -35.33 62.36 30.72
CA SER A 69 -34.07 62.59 30.04
C SER A 69 -33.16 61.40 30.30
N ASN A 70 -32.91 60.60 29.27
CA ASN A 70 -32.09 59.39 29.28
C ASN A 70 -30.70 59.67 28.67
N GLY A 71 -29.79 58.69 28.70
CA GLY A 71 -28.48 58.84 28.04
C GLY A 71 -28.60 58.99 26.52
N GLY A 72 -27.72 59.79 25.90
CA GLY A 72 -27.60 59.89 24.44
C GLY A 72 -26.87 58.67 23.84
N GLY A 73 -27.21 58.29 22.62
CA GLY A 73 -26.48 57.25 21.89
C GLY A 73 -25.11 57.74 21.43
N GLY A 74 -24.11 56.86 21.38
CA GLY A 74 -22.80 57.15 20.81
C GLY A 74 -22.82 57.18 19.29
N GLY A 75 -21.93 57.96 18.67
CA GLY A 75 -21.79 58.02 17.21
C GLY A 75 -21.17 56.74 16.63
N GLY A 76 -21.50 56.41 15.39
CA GLY A 76 -20.80 55.36 14.64
C GLY A 76 -19.41 55.82 14.18
N GLY A 77 -18.48 54.90 13.99
CA GLY A 77 -17.16 55.18 13.43
C GLY A 77 -17.20 55.53 11.94
N GLY A 78 -16.23 56.32 11.48
CA GLY A 78 -16.05 56.62 10.05
C GLY A 78 -15.50 55.45 9.25
N TYR A 79 -15.50 55.56 7.93
CA TYR A 79 -14.95 54.57 6.98
C TYR A 79 -14.11 55.25 5.91
N ALA A 80 -12.89 54.76 5.68
CA ALA A 80 -12.00 55.16 4.59
C ALA A 80 -11.58 53.93 3.78
N SER A 81 -11.55 54.02 2.45
CA SER A 81 -11.05 52.97 1.58
C SER A 81 -10.26 53.54 0.39
N SER A 82 -9.22 52.82 -0.04
CA SER A 82 -8.46 53.12 -1.25
C SER A 82 -7.90 51.85 -1.88
N VAL A 83 -7.83 51.85 -3.22
CA VAL A 83 -6.96 50.92 -3.96
C VAL A 83 -5.57 51.57 -4.05
N ILE A 84 -4.56 50.85 -3.61
CA ILE A 84 -3.16 51.27 -3.52
C ILE A 84 -2.36 50.40 -4.49
N LEU A 85 -1.59 51.05 -5.37
CA LEU A 85 -0.69 50.35 -6.28
C LEU A 85 0.57 49.95 -5.50
N ILE A 86 0.93 48.67 -5.58
CA ILE A 86 2.13 48.14 -4.94
C ILE A 86 2.94 47.33 -5.96
N THR A 87 4.20 47.09 -5.63
CA THR A 87 4.96 46.00 -6.24
C THR A 87 4.94 44.86 -5.23
N GLY A 88 4.69 43.62 -5.69
CA GLY A 88 4.78 42.46 -4.81
C GLY A 88 6.19 42.28 -4.23
N GLY A 89 6.31 41.33 -3.29
CA GLY A 89 7.42 41.25 -2.35
C GLY A 89 7.06 41.85 -0.98
N THR A 90 8.07 42.07 -0.14
CA THR A 90 7.86 42.65 1.19
C THR A 90 7.37 44.08 1.11
N TYR A 91 6.18 44.33 1.68
CA TYR A 91 5.55 45.64 1.76
C TYR A 91 5.38 46.06 3.20
N THR A 92 5.99 47.19 3.59
CA THR A 92 5.94 47.73 4.95
C THR A 92 4.92 48.86 5.07
N PHE A 93 4.13 48.85 6.12
CA PHE A 93 3.17 49.92 6.42
C PHE A 93 2.95 50.04 7.93
N THR A 94 2.43 51.17 8.37
CA THR A 94 1.95 51.39 9.73
C THR A 94 0.44 51.32 9.76
N MET A 95 -0.11 50.72 10.81
CA MET A 95 -1.56 50.71 11.01
C MET A 95 -1.93 50.73 12.48
N ALA A 96 -3.14 51.22 12.74
CA ALA A 96 -3.80 51.17 14.04
C ALA A 96 -5.27 50.82 13.82
N CYS A 97 -5.87 50.10 14.75
CA CYS A 97 -7.32 49.82 14.75
C CYS A 97 -7.95 50.41 16.01
N GLY A 98 -8.97 51.24 15.83
CA GLY A 98 -9.66 51.89 16.93
C GLY A 98 -10.48 50.93 17.80
N GLY A 99 -10.36 51.02 19.13
CA GLY A 99 -11.27 50.32 20.05
C GLY A 99 -12.66 50.95 20.09
N GLY A 100 -13.66 50.20 20.56
CA GLY A 100 -14.97 50.76 20.86
C GLY A 100 -14.91 51.70 22.06
N GLY A 101 -15.67 52.78 22.02
CA GLY A 101 -15.79 53.71 23.13
C GLY A 101 -16.45 53.05 24.34
N THR A 102 -15.92 53.32 25.54
CA THR A 102 -16.45 52.74 26.78
C THR A 102 -17.90 53.19 27.03
N ALA A 103 -18.73 52.30 27.57
CA ALA A 103 -20.06 52.68 28.03
C ALA A 103 -19.99 53.80 29.08
N GLY A 104 -20.89 54.78 28.98
CA GLY A 104 -21.06 55.79 30.01
C GLY A 104 -21.51 55.16 31.32
N LEU A 105 -20.85 55.53 32.43
CA LEU A 105 -21.17 55.01 33.75
C LEU A 105 -22.60 55.35 34.15
N ALA A 106 -23.23 54.47 34.94
CA ALA A 106 -24.60 54.62 35.37
C ALA A 106 -24.91 55.98 36.03
N ASN A 107 -23.94 56.69 36.63
CA ASN A 107 -24.22 58.02 37.21
C ASN A 107 -24.21 59.20 36.21
N GLY A 108 -24.83 59.04 35.03
CA GLY A 108 -24.88 60.10 34.03
C GLY A 108 -23.54 60.36 33.36
N GLY A 109 -22.64 59.36 33.35
CA GLY A 109 -21.35 59.47 32.71
C GLY A 109 -21.49 59.53 31.20
N ASN A 110 -20.70 60.38 30.55
CA ASN A 110 -20.59 60.39 29.08
C ASN A 110 -19.98 59.06 28.61
N GLY A 111 -20.42 58.59 27.45
CA GLY A 111 -19.72 57.51 26.77
C GLY A 111 -18.32 57.92 26.33
N GLY A 112 -17.42 56.96 26.21
CA GLY A 112 -16.10 57.18 25.64
C GLY A 112 -16.18 57.36 24.12
N THR A 113 -15.26 58.12 23.54
CA THR A 113 -15.06 58.20 22.10
C THR A 113 -14.49 56.89 21.59
N GLY A 114 -14.96 56.40 20.43
CA GLY A 114 -14.30 55.30 19.74
C GLY A 114 -12.89 55.69 19.29
N GLY A 115 -11.99 54.71 19.21
CA GLY A 115 -10.64 54.90 18.70
C GLY A 115 -10.60 55.12 17.19
N THR A 116 -9.53 55.73 16.70
CA THR A 116 -9.26 55.90 15.27
C THR A 116 -8.58 54.67 14.68
N THR A 117 -8.97 54.30 13.46
CA THR A 117 -8.25 53.32 12.64
C THR A 117 -7.47 54.04 11.55
N THR A 118 -6.19 53.73 11.38
CA THR A 118 -5.30 54.36 10.40
C THR A 118 -4.51 53.36 9.60
N PHE A 119 -4.13 53.73 8.38
CA PHE A 119 -3.13 53.06 7.55
C PHE A 119 -2.18 54.10 6.97
N ASN A 120 -0.87 53.85 7.00
CA ASN A 120 0.14 54.72 6.41
C ASN A 120 1.37 53.95 5.94
N ASP A 121 1.70 54.01 4.65
CA ASP A 121 2.88 53.38 4.03
C ASP A 121 3.98 54.39 3.62
N GLY A 122 3.86 55.64 4.05
CA GLY A 122 4.72 56.76 3.67
C GLY A 122 4.22 57.55 2.45
N VAL A 123 3.31 56.99 1.66
CA VAL A 123 2.71 57.64 0.47
C VAL A 123 1.21 57.86 0.67
N TYR A 124 0.48 56.81 1.03
CA TYR A 124 -0.95 56.84 1.33
C TYR A 124 -1.16 56.94 2.84
N ASN A 125 -2.13 57.74 3.26
CA ASN A 125 -2.50 57.89 4.67
C ASN A 125 -4.02 57.92 4.83
N LEU A 126 -4.62 56.79 5.21
CA LEU A 126 -6.05 56.66 5.45
C LEU A 126 -6.33 56.79 6.93
N THR A 127 -7.33 57.59 7.29
CA THR A 127 -7.76 57.79 8.68
C THR A 127 -9.27 57.68 8.77
N ALA A 128 -9.75 56.76 9.60
CA ALA A 128 -11.15 56.60 9.94
C ALA A 128 -11.33 56.83 11.45
N ASN A 129 -11.75 58.04 11.82
CA ASN A 129 -11.89 58.40 13.23
C ASN A 129 -13.07 57.66 13.86
N GLY A 130 -12.94 57.39 15.16
CA GLY A 130 -14.03 56.82 15.93
C GLY A 130 -15.18 57.81 16.16
N GLY A 131 -16.38 57.27 16.41
CA GLY A 131 -17.53 58.07 16.77
C GLY A 131 -17.38 58.69 18.16
N ALA A 132 -17.91 59.90 18.34
CA ALA A 132 -17.91 60.54 19.65
C ALA A 132 -18.83 59.80 20.63
N GLY A 133 -18.50 59.84 21.92
CA GLY A 133 -19.35 59.29 22.95
C GLY A 133 -20.65 60.08 23.10
N GLY A 134 -21.74 59.39 23.42
CA GLY A 134 -23.01 60.02 23.77
C GLY A 134 -22.93 60.70 25.13
N ASN A 135 -23.53 61.88 25.26
CA ASN A 135 -23.57 62.58 26.53
C ASN A 135 -24.52 61.88 27.52
N GLY A 136 -24.23 61.97 28.81
CA GLY A 136 -25.11 61.47 29.88
C GLY A 136 -26.47 62.19 29.94
N THR A 137 -27.39 61.69 30.78
CA THR A 137 -28.74 62.21 31.09
C THR A 137 -29.19 63.48 30.32
N GLY A 138 -30.03 63.31 29.30
CA GLY A 138 -30.60 64.43 28.50
C GLY A 138 -29.64 65.05 27.48
N GLY A 139 -28.42 64.52 27.39
CA GLY A 139 -27.38 65.01 26.51
C GLY A 139 -27.59 64.62 25.04
N ALA A 140 -26.93 65.38 24.16
CA ALA A 140 -26.87 65.10 22.73
C ALA A 140 -26.26 63.72 22.45
N GLY A 141 -26.69 63.10 21.35
CA GLY A 141 -26.01 61.92 20.82
C GLY A 141 -24.61 62.28 20.31
N GLY A 142 -23.71 61.31 20.31
CA GLY A 142 -22.35 61.50 19.82
C GLY A 142 -22.33 61.67 18.30
N ASN A 143 -21.50 62.60 17.81
CA ASN A 143 -21.26 62.74 16.37
C ASN A 143 -20.57 61.50 15.81
N GLY A 144 -20.92 61.12 14.57
CA GLY A 144 -20.23 60.07 13.86
C GLY A 144 -18.79 60.45 13.53
N GLY A 145 -17.92 59.45 13.45
CA GLY A 145 -16.50 59.63 13.16
C GLY A 145 -16.26 60.11 11.74
N ILE A 146 -15.33 61.06 11.56
CA ILE A 146 -14.95 61.61 10.25
C ILE A 146 -13.82 60.77 9.67
N SER A 147 -13.89 60.44 8.39
CA SER A 147 -12.82 59.77 7.65
C SER A 147 -12.17 60.66 6.58
N THR A 148 -10.89 60.43 6.32
CA THR A 148 -10.06 61.19 5.37
C THR A 148 -9.00 60.30 4.72
N GLY A 149 -8.48 60.72 3.57
CA GLY A 149 -7.30 60.10 2.94
C GLY A 149 -7.57 58.90 2.03
N GLY A 150 -8.77 58.30 2.09
CA GLY A 150 -9.22 57.31 1.12
C GLY A 150 -9.74 57.94 -0.17
N THR A 151 -9.84 57.15 -1.24
CA THR A 151 -10.65 57.51 -2.42
C THR A 151 -12.15 57.50 -2.09
N THR A 152 -12.54 56.70 -1.10
CA THR A 152 -13.87 56.71 -0.49
C THR A 152 -13.75 57.08 0.98
N ASN A 153 -14.44 58.12 1.41
CA ASN A 153 -14.53 58.53 2.81
C ASN A 153 -16.00 58.73 3.19
N THR A 154 -16.48 57.98 4.15
CA THR A 154 -17.86 58.06 4.65
C THR A 154 -17.85 58.30 6.15
N THR A 155 -18.51 59.36 6.59
CA THR A 155 -18.68 59.68 8.01
C THR A 155 -19.65 58.69 8.66
N GLY A 156 -19.35 58.26 9.88
CA GLY A 156 -20.29 57.45 10.67
C GLY A 156 -21.61 58.19 10.93
N ALA A 157 -22.68 57.46 11.25
CA ALA A 157 -23.93 58.09 11.62
C ALA A 157 -23.84 58.68 13.04
N ASN A 158 -24.52 59.80 13.29
CA ASN A 158 -24.63 60.36 14.64
C ASN A 158 -25.53 59.46 15.51
N GLY A 159 -25.21 59.36 16.80
CA GLY A 159 -26.13 58.82 17.79
C GLY A 159 -27.32 59.75 18.01
N THR A 160 -28.43 59.23 18.50
CA THR A 160 -29.64 60.03 18.75
C THR A 160 -29.71 60.53 20.19
N VAL A 161 -30.47 61.61 20.39
CA VAL A 161 -30.68 62.23 21.71
C VAL A 161 -31.45 61.29 22.64
N GLY A 162 -31.13 61.33 23.94
CA GLY A 162 -31.68 60.44 24.96
C GLY A 162 -33.12 60.73 25.40
N THR A 163 -34.11 60.67 24.50
CA THR A 163 -35.53 60.77 24.90
C THR A 163 -36.12 59.43 25.38
N ALA A 164 -35.53 58.29 24.97
CA ALA A 164 -35.88 56.93 25.41
C ALA A 164 -34.67 55.97 25.40
N GLY A 165 -33.52 56.42 25.90
CA GLY A 165 -32.22 55.75 25.74
C GLY A 165 -31.76 55.84 24.29
N GLY A 166 -31.07 56.91 23.91
CA GLY A 166 -30.78 57.25 22.51
C GLY A 166 -30.12 56.10 21.76
N ALA A 167 -30.57 55.81 20.54
CA ALA A 167 -29.97 54.78 19.70
C ALA A 167 -28.55 55.18 19.28
N GLY A 168 -27.65 54.21 19.25
CA GLY A 168 -26.30 54.42 18.73
C GLY A 168 -26.33 54.65 17.21
N GLY A 169 -25.37 55.41 16.71
CA GLY A 169 -25.17 55.60 15.27
C GLY A 169 -24.58 54.34 14.62
N ALA A 170 -25.02 54.01 13.40
CA ALA A 170 -24.39 52.96 12.60
C ALA A 170 -22.96 53.37 12.16
N GLY A 171 -22.03 52.44 12.19
CA GLY A 171 -20.72 52.60 11.56
C GLY A 171 -20.88 52.77 10.05
N ALA A 172 -20.10 53.66 9.44
CA ALA A 172 -20.13 53.85 8.00
C ALA A 172 -19.69 52.56 7.28
N ASN A 173 -20.51 52.05 6.35
CA ASN A 173 -20.30 50.74 5.71
C ASN A 173 -19.94 49.62 6.70
N GLY A 174 -20.52 49.66 7.91
CA GLY A 174 -20.12 48.85 9.04
C GLY A 174 -21.30 48.34 9.85
N GLY A 175 -21.08 48.10 11.13
CA GLY A 175 -22.08 47.54 12.03
C GLY A 175 -23.17 48.56 12.41
N ALA A 176 -24.38 48.05 12.61
CA ALA A 176 -25.48 48.81 13.17
C ALA A 176 -25.14 49.35 14.57
N GLY A 177 -25.63 50.55 14.87
CA GLY A 177 -25.58 51.09 16.22
C GLY A 177 -26.51 50.32 17.16
N GLY A 178 -26.23 50.38 18.46
CA GLY A 178 -27.07 49.77 19.48
C GLY A 178 -28.48 50.35 19.42
N GLY A 179 -29.48 49.49 19.27
CA GLY A 179 -30.88 49.93 19.31
C GLY A 179 -31.20 50.64 20.63
N ALA A 180 -32.17 51.55 20.61
CA ALA A 180 -32.57 52.28 21.81
C ALA A 180 -32.84 51.33 22.99
N ALA A 181 -32.37 51.69 24.18
CA ALA A 181 -32.52 50.83 25.34
C ALA A 181 -33.99 50.71 25.76
N ALA A 182 -34.44 49.48 26.01
CA ALA A 182 -35.75 49.24 26.61
C ALA A 182 -35.86 49.89 28.00
N ASN A 183 -37.08 50.15 28.44
CA ASN A 183 -37.33 50.80 29.73
C ASN A 183 -36.63 50.06 30.88
N ASN A 184 -35.95 50.82 31.75
CA ASN A 184 -35.21 50.29 32.90
C ASN A 184 -34.04 49.35 32.53
N ASN A 185 -33.49 49.44 31.33
CA ASN A 185 -32.38 48.61 30.88
C ASN A 185 -31.09 49.42 30.66
N THR A 186 -29.94 48.73 30.72
CA THR A 186 -28.66 49.30 30.27
C THR A 186 -28.69 49.52 28.76
N GLY A 187 -27.82 50.41 28.27
CA GLY A 187 -27.67 50.62 26.84
C GLY A 187 -27.21 49.37 26.10
N ASN A 188 -27.72 49.18 24.90
CA ASN A 188 -27.31 48.10 24.01
C ASN A 188 -25.96 48.45 23.38
N ALA A 189 -25.04 47.49 23.32
CA ALA A 189 -23.78 47.69 22.62
C ALA A 189 -23.99 47.86 21.11
N GLY A 190 -23.10 48.61 20.45
CA GLY A 190 -23.04 48.64 18.99
C GLY A 190 -22.51 47.33 18.41
N THR A 191 -22.77 47.08 17.13
CA THR A 191 -22.22 45.92 16.42
C THR A 191 -20.94 46.29 15.65
N PRO A 192 -19.91 45.42 15.61
CA PRO A 192 -18.71 45.68 14.81
C PRO A 192 -18.95 45.57 13.29
N PRO A 193 -18.16 46.27 12.45
CA PRO A 193 -17.19 47.28 12.84
C PRO A 193 -17.85 48.65 13.06
N GLY A 194 -17.47 49.35 14.12
CA GLY A 194 -17.72 50.77 14.30
C GLY A 194 -19.14 51.21 14.71
N GLY A 195 -20.08 50.32 15.02
CA GLY A 195 -21.40 50.72 15.53
C GLY A 195 -21.32 51.40 16.91
N GLY A 196 -22.00 52.53 17.09
CA GLY A 196 -22.08 53.24 18.38
C GLY A 196 -22.99 52.53 19.39
N GLY A 197 -22.72 52.67 20.70
CA GLY A 197 -23.56 52.12 21.76
C GLY A 197 -24.79 52.98 22.06
N SER A 198 -25.90 52.39 22.48
CA SER A 198 -27.10 53.15 22.87
C SER A 198 -26.95 53.77 24.25
N GLY A 199 -27.67 54.84 24.55
CA GLY A 199 -27.75 55.40 25.90
C GLY A 199 -28.54 54.51 26.85
N GLY A 200 -28.26 54.61 28.16
CA GLY A 200 -29.02 53.92 29.21
C GLY A 200 -30.42 54.51 29.39
N ASN A 201 -31.41 53.67 29.74
CA ASN A 201 -32.80 54.10 29.92
C ASN A 201 -33.29 53.73 31.33
N ARG A 202 -33.66 54.73 32.13
CA ARG A 202 -34.18 54.55 33.49
C ARG A 202 -35.56 55.17 33.64
N ARG A 203 -36.46 54.44 34.29
CA ARG A 203 -37.76 54.91 34.80
C ARG A 203 -37.94 54.65 36.31
N SER A 204 -37.09 53.82 36.93
CA SER A 204 -37.04 53.56 38.37
C SER A 204 -35.64 53.10 38.81
N SER A 205 -35.32 53.18 40.12
CA SER A 205 -34.01 52.81 40.70
C SER A 205 -33.60 51.36 40.38
N PRO A 206 -32.30 51.03 40.17
CA PRO A 206 -31.07 51.86 40.24
C PRO A 206 -30.73 52.63 38.95
N ASN A 207 -29.57 53.31 38.90
CA ASN A 207 -29.06 53.98 37.69
C ASN A 207 -28.67 52.99 36.58
N ARG A 208 -28.59 53.44 35.31
CA ARG A 208 -28.29 52.57 34.15
C ARG A 208 -27.11 53.08 33.34
N ALA A 209 -26.13 52.21 33.11
CA ALA A 209 -25.01 52.50 32.22
C ALA A 209 -25.48 52.53 30.75
N GLY A 210 -24.75 53.24 29.90
CA GLY A 210 -24.91 53.16 28.46
C GLY A 210 -24.40 51.84 27.89
N GLY A 211 -24.50 51.69 26.58
CA GLY A 211 -23.92 50.59 25.82
C GLY A 211 -22.52 50.94 25.36
N ALA A 212 -21.62 49.96 25.28
CA ALA A 212 -20.31 50.16 24.70
C ALA A 212 -20.41 50.35 23.18
N GLY A 213 -19.52 51.16 22.61
CA GLY A 213 -19.32 51.19 21.17
C GLY A 213 -18.62 49.92 20.69
N ALA A 214 -18.80 49.58 19.42
CA ALA A 214 -18.10 48.46 18.80
C ALA A 214 -16.69 48.86 18.34
N ALA A 215 -15.79 47.89 18.33
CA ALA A 215 -14.45 48.07 17.78
C ALA A 215 -14.49 48.47 16.30
N GLY A 216 -13.49 49.27 15.89
CA GLY A 216 -13.15 49.50 14.50
C GLY A 216 -12.49 48.29 13.86
N ARG A 217 -12.15 48.40 12.57
CA ARG A 217 -11.57 47.32 11.78
C ARG A 217 -10.62 47.88 10.74
N PHE A 218 -9.60 47.11 10.39
CA PHE A 218 -8.82 47.25 9.17
C PHE A 218 -9.03 46.02 8.29
N SER A 219 -9.10 46.23 6.98
CA SER A 219 -9.14 45.18 5.97
C SER A 219 -8.14 45.50 4.86
N LEU A 220 -7.40 44.49 4.41
CA LEU A 220 -6.52 44.54 3.25
C LEU A 220 -6.88 43.40 2.31
N THR A 221 -7.25 43.71 1.07
CA THR A 221 -7.66 42.73 0.06
C THR A 221 -6.78 42.78 -1.18
N PHE A 222 -6.38 41.64 -1.73
CA PHE A 222 -5.58 41.54 -2.95
C PHE A 222 -5.94 40.29 -3.75
N THR A 223 -5.49 40.23 -5.00
CA THR A 223 -5.69 39.08 -5.90
C THR A 223 -4.36 38.56 -6.39
N THR A 224 -4.18 37.23 -6.39
CA THR A 224 -2.95 36.56 -6.86
C THR A 224 -3.29 35.29 -7.66
N SER A 225 -2.45 34.95 -8.61
CA SER A 225 -2.44 33.67 -9.33
C SER A 225 -1.36 32.71 -8.81
N LEU A 226 -0.48 33.20 -7.94
CA LEU A 226 0.55 32.40 -7.26
C LEU A 226 0.06 31.89 -5.91
N PRO A 227 0.54 30.71 -5.47
CA PRO A 227 0.26 30.16 -4.15
C PRO A 227 0.73 31.11 -3.03
N ILE A 228 0.07 31.02 -1.87
CA ILE A 228 0.44 31.73 -0.65
C ILE A 228 1.05 30.73 0.31
N TYR A 229 2.29 30.96 0.68
CA TYR A 229 3.02 30.14 1.63
C TYR A 229 2.86 30.67 3.07
N CYS A 230 3.17 29.81 4.04
CA CYS A 230 3.31 30.18 5.45
C CYS A 230 4.33 31.32 5.64
N ASN A 231 4.17 32.14 6.69
CA ASN A 231 5.11 33.20 7.04
C ASN A 231 5.72 32.97 8.44
N PRO A 232 6.88 32.32 8.54
CA PRO A 232 7.54 32.04 9.82
C PRO A 232 8.15 33.32 10.42
N GLY A 233 8.26 33.34 11.75
CA GLY A 233 8.82 34.44 12.53
C GLY A 233 10.19 34.14 13.14
N VAL A 234 10.82 35.19 13.70
CA VAL A 234 12.06 35.08 14.47
C VAL A 234 11.81 35.56 15.91
N LEU A 235 11.88 34.63 16.86
CA LEU A 235 11.39 34.84 18.22
C LEU A 235 12.30 35.70 19.10
N VAL A 236 13.61 35.75 18.84
CA VAL A 236 14.58 36.41 19.73
C VAL A 236 15.39 37.49 19.03
N THR A 237 16.15 37.17 17.98
CA THR A 237 16.98 38.18 17.31
C THR A 237 17.07 37.91 15.82
N ILE A 238 16.75 38.93 15.03
CA ILE A 238 16.91 38.91 13.59
C ILE A 238 18.39 39.05 13.25
N GLU A 239 18.91 38.04 12.57
CA GLU A 239 20.30 37.95 12.15
C GLU A 239 20.29 37.86 10.62
N PRO A 240 20.56 38.95 9.89
CA PRO A 240 20.24 39.00 8.46
C PRO A 240 21.03 38.03 7.61
N ILE A 241 20.35 37.46 6.61
CA ILE A 241 20.95 36.99 5.37
C ILE A 241 21.35 38.25 4.60
N THR A 242 22.54 38.28 4.02
CA THR A 242 23.11 39.47 3.37
C THR A 242 23.42 39.28 1.90
N ASN A 243 23.48 38.03 1.44
CA ASN A 243 23.54 37.73 0.02
C ASN A 243 22.94 36.36 -0.27
N VAL A 244 22.10 36.29 -1.30
CA VAL A 244 21.65 35.05 -1.93
C VAL A 244 22.07 35.06 -3.38
N ASN A 245 22.83 34.05 -3.79
CA ASN A 245 23.26 33.86 -5.17
C ASN A 245 22.87 32.47 -5.66
N PHE A 246 22.01 32.41 -6.67
CA PHE A 246 21.47 31.18 -7.25
C PHE A 246 20.94 31.42 -8.68
N ALA A 247 21.52 30.74 -9.67
CA ALA A 247 21.02 30.68 -11.05
C ALA A 247 20.51 32.02 -11.64
N GLY A 248 21.30 33.09 -11.47
CA GLY A 248 21.00 34.45 -11.95
C GLY A 248 20.49 35.42 -10.88
N ILE A 249 20.02 34.91 -9.73
CA ILE A 249 19.84 35.72 -8.52
C ILE A 249 21.23 36.07 -7.99
N ASN A 250 21.45 37.34 -7.67
CA ASN A 250 22.55 37.83 -6.86
C ASN A 250 22.02 39.03 -6.05
N ASN A 251 21.26 38.73 -4.99
CA ASN A 251 20.56 39.71 -4.19
C ASN A 251 21.38 40.03 -2.95
N THR A 252 21.81 41.29 -2.79
CA THR A 252 22.59 41.74 -1.63
C THR A 252 21.76 42.68 -0.78
N THR A 253 21.60 42.34 0.49
CA THR A 253 20.82 43.07 1.50
C THR A 253 21.75 43.58 2.61
N GLY A 254 21.22 44.41 3.51
CA GLY A 254 22.03 45.03 4.57
C GLY A 254 22.39 44.05 5.69
N ALA A 255 23.54 44.26 6.35
CA ALA A 255 23.95 43.47 7.53
C ALA A 255 23.11 43.72 8.81
N THR A 256 22.04 44.51 8.68
CA THR A 256 21.05 44.82 9.72
C THR A 256 19.66 44.82 9.08
N SER A 257 18.69 44.13 9.68
CA SER A 257 17.28 44.16 9.28
C SER A 257 16.38 44.15 10.52
N THR A 258 15.17 44.70 10.38
CA THR A 258 14.09 44.59 11.37
C THR A 258 12.98 43.65 10.88
N ILE A 259 13.18 43.01 9.72
CA ILE A 259 12.20 42.12 9.08
C ILE A 259 12.75 40.70 9.16
N GLU A 260 12.01 39.85 9.86
CA GLU A 260 12.35 38.45 10.10
C GLU A 260 12.19 37.57 8.84
N SER A 261 11.28 37.94 7.95
CA SER A 261 10.96 37.22 6.72
C SER A 261 10.77 38.21 5.57
N GLU A 262 11.71 38.21 4.61
CA GLU A 262 11.69 39.10 3.45
C GLU A 262 11.33 38.31 2.18
N ALA A 263 10.73 38.97 1.19
CA ALA A 263 10.31 38.37 -0.07
C ALA A 263 10.73 39.27 -1.24
N PHE A 264 11.41 38.67 -2.21
CA PHE A 264 12.00 39.33 -3.36
C PHE A 264 11.46 38.75 -4.66
N CYS A 265 11.11 39.64 -5.61
CA CYS A 265 10.62 39.23 -6.92
C CYS A 265 11.71 38.87 -7.93
N THR A 266 12.97 38.82 -7.48
CA THR A 266 14.09 38.36 -8.28
C THR A 266 13.92 36.88 -8.61
N THR A 267 14.14 36.52 -9.88
CA THR A 267 13.83 35.19 -10.40
C THR A 267 15.10 34.46 -10.83
N ALA A 268 15.35 33.29 -10.26
CA ALA A 268 16.31 32.32 -10.76
C ALA A 268 15.76 31.65 -12.02
N ASN A 269 16.58 31.42 -13.03
CA ASN A 269 16.18 30.69 -14.23
C ASN A 269 16.95 29.38 -14.29
N VAL A 270 16.21 28.28 -14.18
CA VAL A 270 16.78 26.94 -14.10
C VAL A 270 16.12 26.02 -15.13
N THR A 271 16.79 24.91 -15.41
CA THR A 271 16.35 23.91 -16.37
C THR A 271 16.32 22.53 -15.68
N LEU A 272 15.25 21.75 -15.91
CA LEU A 272 15.09 20.42 -15.30
C LEU A 272 16.30 19.53 -15.54
N GLY A 273 16.73 18.81 -14.52
CA GLY A 273 17.85 17.86 -14.56
C GLY A 273 19.25 18.50 -14.53
N ASN A 274 19.37 19.84 -14.61
CA ASN A 274 20.66 20.52 -14.49
C ASN A 274 20.99 20.83 -13.02
N THR A 275 22.29 20.96 -12.74
CA THR A 275 22.81 21.34 -11.42
C THR A 275 23.31 22.79 -11.43
N TYR A 276 22.93 23.56 -10.43
CA TYR A 276 23.31 24.97 -10.27
C TYR A 276 23.99 25.19 -8.92
N PRO A 277 25.10 25.95 -8.86
CA PRO A 277 25.70 26.33 -7.59
C PRO A 277 24.80 27.33 -6.85
N ILE A 278 24.76 27.22 -5.52
CA ILE A 278 24.07 28.14 -4.62
C ILE A 278 25.04 28.62 -3.54
N SER A 279 24.97 29.90 -3.19
CA SER A 279 25.78 30.47 -2.11
C SER A 279 25.04 31.52 -1.32
N PHE A 280 25.30 31.55 -0.01
CA PHE A 280 24.70 32.48 0.93
C PHE A 280 25.75 33.21 1.77
N GLN A 281 25.49 34.47 2.11
CA GLN A 281 26.20 35.23 3.15
C GLN A 281 25.19 35.68 4.22
N GLY A 282 25.65 35.94 5.43
CA GLY A 282 24.81 36.45 6.51
C GLY A 282 25.62 36.96 7.70
N ASN A 283 25.00 37.74 8.57
CA ASN A 283 25.59 38.22 9.82
C ASN A 283 25.24 37.23 10.95
N THR A 284 26.24 36.72 11.68
CA THR A 284 26.03 35.75 12.78
C THR A 284 25.96 36.41 14.17
N ALA A 285 25.77 37.73 14.24
CA ALA A 285 25.65 38.51 15.48
C ALA A 285 26.75 38.25 16.55
N GLY A 286 27.98 37.97 16.09
CA GLY A 286 29.11 37.61 16.95
C GLY A 286 29.73 36.28 16.55
N ASN A 287 30.50 35.68 17.47
CA ASN A 287 31.21 34.42 17.24
C ASN A 287 30.30 33.20 17.39
N TYR A 288 29.24 33.16 16.59
CA TYR A 288 28.27 32.08 16.51
C TYR A 288 28.34 31.37 15.16
N THR A 289 27.75 30.18 15.09
CA THR A 289 27.68 29.40 13.85
C THR A 289 26.23 29.28 13.40
N ASP A 290 25.99 29.73 12.19
CA ASP A 290 24.66 29.78 11.58
C ASP A 290 24.59 28.77 10.43
N TYR A 291 23.43 28.16 10.30
CA TYR A 291 23.15 27.06 9.38
C TYR A 291 22.12 27.52 8.35
N PHE A 292 22.36 27.21 7.07
CA PHE A 292 21.47 27.55 5.97
C PHE A 292 20.78 26.31 5.42
N SER A 293 19.45 26.36 5.38
CA SER A 293 18.62 25.43 4.61
C SER A 293 17.86 26.22 3.53
N VAL A 294 17.60 25.57 2.39
CA VAL A 294 16.77 26.12 1.32
C VAL A 294 15.64 25.15 0.99
N PHE A 295 14.47 25.69 0.74
CA PHE A 295 13.24 24.96 0.42
C PHE A 295 12.74 25.37 -0.97
N PHE A 296 12.24 24.43 -1.75
CA PHE A 296 11.69 24.65 -3.09
C PHE A 296 10.39 23.88 -3.24
N ASP A 297 9.33 24.54 -3.68
CA ASP A 297 8.06 23.91 -4.04
C ASP A 297 8.19 23.36 -5.49
N TRP A 298 8.74 22.16 -5.65
CA TRP A 298 9.03 21.60 -6.98
C TRP A 298 7.77 21.17 -7.71
N ASN A 299 6.72 20.80 -6.98
CA ASN A 299 5.49 20.30 -7.55
C ASN A 299 4.45 21.42 -7.84
N GLN A 300 4.67 22.63 -7.34
CA GLN A 300 3.81 23.82 -7.41
C GLN A 300 2.46 23.66 -6.70
N ASP A 301 2.42 22.96 -5.56
CA ASP A 301 1.20 22.73 -4.79
C ASP A 301 0.94 23.76 -3.67
N GLY A 302 1.90 24.65 -3.42
CA GLY A 302 1.79 25.73 -2.46
C GLY A 302 2.28 25.40 -1.04
N ASP A 303 2.99 24.29 -0.84
CA ASP A 303 3.75 24.02 0.37
C ASP A 303 5.22 23.65 0.10
N PHE A 304 5.94 23.23 1.15
CA PHE A 304 7.37 22.88 1.11
C PHE A 304 7.64 21.55 1.84
N ASP A 305 6.59 20.77 2.11
CA ASP A 305 6.66 19.64 3.03
C ASP A 305 7.05 18.33 2.32
N ASP A 306 7.20 18.38 1.00
CA ASP A 306 7.46 17.23 0.15
C ASP A 306 8.91 16.71 0.24
N THR A 307 9.07 15.41 -0.03
CA THR A 307 10.40 14.78 -0.03
C THR A 307 11.25 15.31 -1.18
N GLY A 308 12.42 15.87 -0.85
CA GLY A 308 13.36 16.42 -1.83
C GLY A 308 13.19 17.93 -2.07
N GLU A 309 12.33 18.58 -1.32
CA GLU A 309 12.13 20.04 -1.37
C GLU A 309 13.08 20.81 -0.46
N LYS A 310 13.63 20.17 0.58
CA LYS A 310 14.61 20.75 1.51
C LYS A 310 16.05 20.35 1.18
N TYR A 311 16.95 21.34 1.24
CA TYR A 311 18.40 21.15 1.09
C TYR A 311 19.16 21.86 2.21
N ASP A 312 20.02 21.13 2.92
CA ASP A 312 20.96 21.68 3.90
C ASP A 312 22.26 22.05 3.19
N ILE A 313 22.57 23.35 3.14
CA ILE A 313 23.63 23.88 2.25
C ILE A 313 24.98 23.99 2.95
N GLY A 314 24.99 24.53 4.16
CA GLY A 314 26.22 24.68 4.92
C GLY A 314 26.11 25.73 6.02
N THR A 315 27.26 26.09 6.58
CA THR A 315 27.37 26.98 7.74
C THR A 315 28.32 28.14 7.50
N ILE A 316 28.11 29.24 8.22
CA ILE A 316 29.08 30.31 8.39
C ILE A 316 29.35 30.54 9.88
N THR A 317 30.53 31.05 10.23
CA THR A 317 30.91 31.33 11.62
C THR A 317 31.57 32.68 11.77
N ASN A 318 31.20 33.43 12.81
CA ASN A 318 31.76 34.73 13.17
C ASN A 318 31.74 35.73 12.00
N SER A 319 30.62 35.81 11.31
CA SER A 319 30.44 36.61 10.10
C SER A 319 29.84 37.96 10.43
N THR A 320 30.37 39.02 9.84
CA THR A 320 29.77 40.36 9.92
C THR A 320 28.69 40.58 8.86
N GLY A 321 28.50 39.62 7.95
CA GLY A 321 27.57 39.72 6.82
C GLY A 321 28.12 40.53 5.63
N VAL A 322 29.28 41.18 5.78
CA VAL A 322 29.98 41.92 4.69
C VAL A 322 31.45 41.51 4.55
N ASP A 323 31.88 40.48 5.27
CA ASP A 323 33.24 39.94 5.28
C ASP A 323 33.44 38.81 4.25
N LEU A 324 32.49 38.63 3.33
CA LEU A 324 32.54 37.67 2.21
C LEU A 324 32.59 36.19 2.65
N LYS A 325 32.22 35.88 3.89
CA LYS A 325 32.06 34.49 4.33
C LYS A 325 30.81 33.88 3.74
N THR A 326 30.98 32.78 3.00
CA THR A 326 29.90 32.11 2.29
C THR A 326 29.68 30.69 2.77
N ALA A 327 28.41 30.29 2.91
CA ALA A 327 27.99 28.90 2.80
C ALA A 327 27.73 28.58 1.32
N THR A 328 28.16 27.43 0.83
CA THR A 328 28.05 27.05 -0.59
C THR A 328 27.56 25.62 -0.77
N GLY A 329 26.72 25.39 -1.77
CA GLY A 329 26.26 24.06 -2.15
C GLY A 329 25.89 24.00 -3.63
N ASN A 330 25.26 22.89 -4.04
CA ASN A 330 24.74 22.69 -5.38
C ASN A 330 23.30 22.18 -5.30
N ILE A 331 22.44 22.69 -6.18
CA ILE A 331 21.05 22.24 -6.32
C ILE A 331 20.91 21.60 -7.69
N THR A 332 20.61 20.30 -7.72
CA THR A 332 20.17 19.61 -8.93
C THR A 332 18.66 19.77 -9.05
N ILE A 333 18.20 20.38 -10.13
CA ILE A 333 16.76 20.56 -10.35
C ILE A 333 16.13 19.20 -10.66
N PRO A 334 15.14 18.74 -9.88
CA PRO A 334 14.54 17.43 -10.10
C PRO A 334 13.93 17.33 -11.50
N ALA A 335 14.16 16.21 -12.19
CA ALA A 335 13.60 16.01 -13.53
C ALA A 335 12.07 15.95 -13.56
N TYR A 336 11.45 15.63 -12.41
CA TYR A 336 10.00 15.58 -12.22
C TYR A 336 9.38 16.92 -11.79
N ALA A 337 10.18 17.96 -11.53
CA ALA A 337 9.64 19.25 -11.09
C ALA A 337 8.70 19.84 -12.16
N THR A 338 7.63 20.48 -11.71
CA THR A 338 6.66 21.12 -12.58
C THR A 338 7.32 22.33 -13.25
N ALA A 339 7.30 22.37 -14.59
CA ALA A 339 7.80 23.52 -15.33
C ALA A 339 6.93 24.75 -15.06
N GLY A 340 7.52 25.95 -15.03
CA GLY A 340 6.85 27.18 -14.65
C GLY A 340 7.51 27.87 -13.46
N THR A 341 6.81 28.83 -12.88
CA THR A 341 7.34 29.62 -11.75
C THR A 341 6.91 29.01 -10.43
N THR A 342 7.89 28.80 -9.54
CA THR A 342 7.68 28.37 -8.16
C THR A 342 8.46 29.25 -7.17
N SER A 343 8.33 28.97 -5.88
CA SER A 343 8.99 29.68 -4.77
C SER A 343 10.23 28.94 -4.27
N MET A 344 11.22 29.71 -3.83
CA MET A 344 12.39 29.24 -3.09
C MET A 344 12.49 30.02 -1.79
N ARG A 345 12.50 29.33 -0.65
CA ARG A 345 12.72 29.93 0.68
C ARG A 345 14.11 29.61 1.18
N VAL A 346 14.89 30.63 1.52
CA VAL A 346 16.17 30.50 2.22
C VAL A 346 15.92 30.76 3.70
N ALA A 347 16.33 29.83 4.56
CA ALA A 347 16.21 29.93 6.00
C ALA A 347 17.60 29.83 6.64
N LYS A 348 17.96 30.82 7.45
CA LYS A 348 19.19 30.83 8.25
C LYS A 348 18.84 30.74 9.72
N ASN A 349 19.44 29.81 10.46
CA ASN A 349 19.21 29.64 11.90
C ASN A 349 20.50 29.38 12.68
N TYR A 350 20.58 29.91 13.89
CA TYR A 350 21.68 29.66 14.83
C TYR A 350 21.71 28.19 15.28
N ASN A 351 22.91 27.60 15.29
CA ASN A 351 23.25 26.33 15.94
C ASN A 351 22.52 25.05 15.45
N ALA A 352 21.63 25.14 14.47
CA ALA A 352 21.01 23.97 13.83
C ALA A 352 20.40 24.34 12.47
N TYR A 353 20.36 23.38 11.53
CA TYR A 353 19.59 23.52 10.29
C TYR A 353 18.10 23.68 10.61
N PRO A 354 17.40 24.65 10.01
CA PRO A 354 15.94 24.68 9.99
C PRO A 354 15.36 23.34 9.54
N THR A 355 14.31 22.84 10.20
CA THR A 355 13.71 21.54 9.87
C THR A 355 12.49 21.63 8.99
N ASN A 356 11.70 22.71 9.13
CA ASN A 356 10.49 22.98 8.36
C ASN A 356 10.52 24.44 7.87
N ALA A 357 9.95 24.70 6.70
CA ALA A 357 9.92 26.03 6.07
C ALA A 357 8.96 27.02 6.76
N CYS A 358 8.04 26.52 7.58
CA CYS A 358 6.94 27.24 8.21
C CYS A 358 7.07 27.39 9.73
N ASP A 359 8.04 26.72 10.35
CA ASP A 359 8.27 26.82 11.79
C ASP A 359 9.04 28.10 12.15
N ASP A 360 8.65 28.75 13.24
CA ASP A 360 9.39 29.87 13.81
C ASP A 360 10.79 29.43 14.29
N ILE A 361 11.78 30.30 14.12
CA ILE A 361 13.15 30.09 14.62
C ILE A 361 13.50 31.10 15.71
N SER A 362 14.52 30.80 16.52
CA SER A 362 14.91 31.71 17.62
C SER A 362 15.82 32.85 17.16
N TYR A 363 16.82 32.55 16.33
CA TYR A 363 17.83 33.51 15.87
C TYR A 363 18.11 33.26 14.40
N GLY A 364 17.93 34.26 13.55
CA GLY A 364 18.06 34.06 12.11
C GLY A 364 17.24 35.02 11.24
N GLN A 365 16.97 34.58 10.01
CA GLN A 365 16.10 35.27 9.04
C GLN A 365 15.64 34.31 7.94
N PHE A 366 14.51 34.62 7.31
CA PHE A 366 14.03 33.99 6.09
C PHE A 366 14.04 34.97 4.91
N GLU A 367 14.33 34.47 3.72
CA GLU A 367 14.19 35.21 2.47
C GLU A 367 13.54 34.34 1.37
N ASP A 368 12.47 34.83 0.76
CA ASP A 368 11.74 34.17 -0.32
C ASP A 368 12.10 34.75 -1.70
N TYR A 369 12.25 33.88 -2.69
CA TYR A 369 12.61 34.21 -4.07
C TYR A 369 11.77 33.40 -5.06
N ARG A 370 11.82 33.80 -6.34
CA ARG A 370 11.20 33.04 -7.43
C ARG A 370 12.19 32.15 -8.16
N VAL A 371 11.69 31.02 -8.64
CA VAL A 371 12.42 30.11 -9.53
C VAL A 371 11.55 29.83 -10.75
N ASN A 372 12.04 30.19 -11.94
CA ASN A 372 11.43 29.83 -13.20
C ASN A 372 12.10 28.57 -13.76
N ILE A 373 11.35 27.49 -13.82
CA ILE A 373 11.79 26.16 -14.24
C ILE A 373 11.40 25.96 -15.70
N SER A 374 12.41 25.72 -16.54
CA SER A 374 12.26 25.42 -17.96
C SER A 374 12.51 23.94 -18.25
N VAL A 375 11.81 23.41 -19.24
CA VAL A 375 12.15 22.09 -19.80
C VAL A 375 13.39 22.20 -20.71
N PRO A 376 14.31 21.23 -20.66
CA PRO A 376 15.38 21.14 -21.65
C PRO A 376 14.80 21.12 -23.06
N THR A 377 15.46 21.82 -24.00
CA THR A 377 15.15 21.66 -25.42
C THR A 377 15.48 20.23 -25.84
N CYS A 378 14.52 19.52 -26.42
CA CYS A 378 14.80 18.19 -26.94
C CYS A 378 15.85 18.28 -28.06
N THR A 379 16.83 17.38 -28.05
CA THR A 379 17.98 17.45 -28.98
C THR A 379 17.98 16.35 -30.03
N SER A 380 17.32 15.22 -29.78
CA SER A 380 17.29 14.07 -30.69
C SER A 380 16.11 13.12 -30.43
N ASN A 381 15.80 12.30 -31.43
CA ASN A 381 14.94 11.13 -31.26
C ASN A 381 15.76 9.94 -30.79
N LEU A 382 15.17 9.04 -30.01
CA LEU A 382 15.83 7.80 -29.60
C LEU A 382 15.16 6.58 -30.24
N ASN A 383 16.01 5.64 -30.66
CA ASN A 383 15.71 4.25 -30.97
C ASN A 383 16.99 3.41 -30.86
N GLY A 384 16.85 2.10 -30.75
CA GLY A 384 17.95 1.15 -30.83
C GLY A 384 18.78 1.05 -29.55
N LEU A 385 19.99 0.54 -29.72
CA LEU A 385 20.95 0.22 -28.66
C LEU A 385 21.88 1.40 -28.40
N TYR A 386 22.13 1.73 -27.13
CA TYR A 386 23.14 2.70 -26.68
C TYR A 386 24.07 2.04 -25.66
N SER A 387 25.37 2.29 -25.76
CA SER A 387 26.33 1.91 -24.73
C SER A 387 26.32 2.96 -23.61
N VAL A 388 26.40 2.49 -22.36
CA VAL A 388 26.45 3.35 -21.17
C VAL A 388 27.66 2.93 -20.33
N GLY A 389 28.49 3.87 -19.88
CA GLY A 389 29.73 3.60 -19.13
C GLY A 389 30.98 3.99 -19.93
N SER A 390 32.11 3.35 -19.64
CA SER A 390 33.39 3.66 -20.29
C SER A 390 33.61 2.96 -21.64
N GLY A 391 32.89 1.87 -21.91
CA GLY A 391 33.06 1.03 -23.08
C GLY A 391 32.10 1.36 -24.22
N ASN A 392 32.59 1.27 -25.47
CA ASN A 392 31.74 1.14 -26.66
C ASN A 392 31.58 -0.34 -27.00
N ILE A 393 30.43 -0.73 -27.55
CA ILE A 393 30.06 -2.14 -27.80
C ILE A 393 30.03 -2.53 -29.28
N GLY A 394 30.08 -1.56 -30.19
CA GLY A 394 30.00 -1.76 -31.63
C GLY A 394 28.56 -1.96 -32.11
N GLY A 395 28.08 -1.06 -32.99
CA GLY A 395 26.73 -1.13 -33.56
C GLY A 395 25.65 -0.43 -32.73
N GLU A 396 26.03 0.24 -31.63
CA GLU A 396 25.17 1.18 -30.93
C GLU A 396 24.89 2.46 -31.75
N GLN A 397 23.77 3.11 -31.46
CA GLN A 397 23.37 4.39 -32.05
C GLN A 397 24.07 5.59 -31.39
N GLY A 398 24.57 5.40 -30.17
CA GLY A 398 25.25 6.43 -29.41
C GLY A 398 25.77 5.91 -28.08
N HIS A 399 26.53 6.77 -27.40
CA HIS A 399 27.25 6.44 -26.18
C HIS A 399 26.99 7.49 -25.10
N PHE A 400 26.76 7.04 -23.87
CA PHE A 400 26.65 7.88 -22.67
C PHE A 400 27.70 7.48 -21.64
N ALA A 401 28.37 8.44 -21.03
CA ALA A 401 29.41 8.14 -20.04
C ALA A 401 28.81 7.64 -18.72
N THR A 402 27.60 8.08 -18.37
CA THR A 402 26.89 7.72 -17.14
C THR A 402 25.45 7.32 -17.42
N LEU A 403 24.85 6.54 -16.51
CA LEU A 403 23.44 6.19 -16.58
C LEU A 403 22.54 7.41 -16.35
N THR A 404 22.98 8.36 -15.54
CA THR A 404 22.35 9.68 -15.36
C THR A 404 22.17 10.39 -16.70
N GLN A 405 23.22 10.45 -17.52
CA GLN A 405 23.15 11.07 -18.85
C GLN A 405 22.21 10.32 -19.79
N ALA A 406 22.25 8.98 -19.78
CA ALA A 406 21.38 8.16 -20.61
C ALA A 406 19.89 8.37 -20.25
N ILE A 407 19.56 8.35 -18.96
CA ILE A 407 18.20 8.57 -18.47
C ILE A 407 17.73 10.01 -18.76
N GLN A 408 18.59 11.00 -18.59
CA GLN A 408 18.26 12.39 -18.97
C GLN A 408 17.95 12.50 -20.47
N ALA A 409 18.75 11.84 -21.32
CA ALA A 409 18.48 11.79 -22.76
C ALA A 409 17.15 11.11 -23.08
N TYR A 410 16.79 10.04 -22.37
CA TYR A 410 15.47 9.40 -22.51
C TYR A 410 14.32 10.31 -22.10
N ASN A 411 14.40 10.92 -20.92
CA ASN A 411 13.36 11.78 -20.37
C ASN A 411 13.06 12.97 -21.29
N PHE A 412 14.10 13.55 -21.93
CA PHE A 412 13.98 14.75 -22.76
C PHE A 412 14.17 14.50 -24.26
N ALA A 413 14.09 13.26 -24.73
CA ALA A 413 14.10 12.94 -26.16
C ALA A 413 12.90 13.56 -26.87
N CYS A 414 13.11 14.05 -28.10
CA CYS A 414 12.04 14.65 -28.92
C CYS A 414 10.93 13.63 -29.20
N SER A 415 11.30 12.39 -29.52
CA SER A 415 10.39 11.26 -29.61
C SER A 415 11.12 9.92 -29.53
N LEU A 416 10.43 8.89 -29.04
CA LEU A 416 10.79 7.50 -29.21
C LEU A 416 10.31 7.02 -30.60
N THR A 417 11.25 6.62 -31.45
CA THR A 417 10.95 6.11 -32.80
C THR A 417 11.01 4.59 -32.90
N GLY A 418 11.39 3.92 -31.81
CA GLY A 418 11.43 2.46 -31.64
C GLY A 418 11.83 2.11 -30.20
N PRO A 419 12.08 0.82 -29.89
CA PRO A 419 12.55 0.44 -28.57
C PRO A 419 13.96 1.00 -28.33
N VAL A 420 14.24 1.41 -27.10
CA VAL A 420 15.53 1.93 -26.64
C VAL A 420 16.15 0.94 -25.65
N THR A 421 17.42 0.61 -25.83
CA THR A 421 18.18 -0.24 -24.89
C THR A 421 19.44 0.48 -24.44
N PHE A 422 19.57 0.65 -23.12
CA PHE A 422 20.79 1.09 -22.46
C PHE A 422 21.56 -0.14 -21.98
N ALA A 423 22.66 -0.45 -22.66
CA ALA A 423 23.56 -1.54 -22.33
C ALA A 423 24.70 -1.05 -21.44
N LEU A 424 24.69 -1.47 -20.18
CA LEU A 424 25.68 -1.11 -19.18
C LEU A 424 26.99 -1.85 -19.45
N THR A 425 28.07 -1.11 -19.71
CA THR A 425 29.39 -1.66 -20.08
C THR A 425 30.36 -1.75 -18.90
N ASP A 426 30.14 -0.98 -17.85
CA ASP A 426 31.02 -0.96 -16.68
C ASP A 426 30.55 -1.93 -15.59
N ALA A 427 31.50 -2.37 -14.76
CA ALA A 427 31.19 -3.18 -13.58
C ALA A 427 30.52 -2.37 -12.46
N SER A 428 30.69 -1.04 -12.43
CA SER A 428 30.22 -0.17 -11.34
C SER A 428 29.67 1.15 -11.87
N TYR A 429 28.48 1.52 -11.40
CA TYR A 429 27.79 2.80 -11.59
C TYR A 429 27.52 3.41 -10.22
N SER A 430 28.43 4.28 -9.78
CA SER A 430 28.40 4.86 -8.44
C SER A 430 28.90 6.31 -8.48
N ALA A 431 30.22 6.50 -8.47
CA ALA A 431 30.83 7.81 -8.64
C ALA A 431 30.48 8.39 -10.02
N GLY A 432 29.88 9.59 -10.05
CA GLY A 432 29.44 10.25 -11.28
C GLY A 432 27.95 10.08 -11.60
N GLU A 433 27.23 9.20 -10.89
CA GLU A 433 25.78 9.13 -10.94
C GLU A 433 25.14 10.15 -10.00
N SER A 434 24.03 10.75 -10.42
CA SER A 434 23.20 11.62 -9.58
C SER A 434 21.98 10.83 -9.11
N PHE A 435 22.02 10.36 -7.87
CA PHE A 435 20.89 9.66 -7.26
C PHE A 435 19.84 10.65 -6.71
N PRO A 436 18.54 10.34 -6.84
CA PRO A 436 18.00 9.13 -7.44
C PRO A 436 18.01 9.22 -8.97
N LEU A 437 18.19 8.08 -9.63
CA LEU A 437 17.99 7.96 -11.08
C LEU A 437 16.48 7.93 -11.35
N ILE A 438 15.95 8.90 -12.09
CA ILE A 438 14.50 9.06 -12.27
C ILE A 438 14.12 8.90 -13.73
N ILE A 439 13.28 7.92 -14.03
CA ILE A 439 12.70 7.72 -15.35
C ILE A 439 11.28 8.28 -15.30
N LEU A 440 11.01 9.25 -16.16
CA LEU A 440 9.70 9.92 -16.22
C LEU A 440 8.73 9.17 -17.14
N SER A 441 7.45 9.44 -16.95
CA SER A 441 6.42 9.06 -17.92
C SER A 441 6.63 9.73 -19.27
N ARG A 442 6.26 9.01 -20.33
CA ARG A 442 6.36 9.48 -21.71
C ARG A 442 5.08 9.13 -22.46
N ALA A 443 4.42 10.14 -23.00
CA ALA A 443 3.19 9.96 -23.77
C ALA A 443 3.37 9.11 -25.05
N ASP A 444 4.60 8.99 -25.57
CA ASP A 444 4.91 8.19 -26.75
C ASP A 444 5.50 6.81 -26.45
N ALA A 445 5.64 6.42 -25.17
CA ALA A 445 6.00 5.07 -24.76
C ALA A 445 4.87 4.07 -25.12
N SER A 446 5.24 2.87 -25.55
CA SER A 446 4.28 1.83 -25.94
C SER A 446 4.94 0.45 -25.94
N SER A 447 4.15 -0.60 -26.19
CA SER A 447 4.64 -1.97 -26.36
C SER A 447 5.67 -2.16 -27.49
N THR A 448 5.80 -1.19 -28.39
CA THR A 448 6.80 -1.17 -29.48
C THR A 448 7.90 -0.12 -29.28
N LYS A 449 7.81 0.68 -28.22
CA LYS A 449 8.70 1.80 -27.87
C LYS A 449 9.03 1.74 -26.38
N THR A 450 9.64 0.64 -25.98
CA THR A 450 10.02 0.34 -24.59
C THR A 450 11.36 1.01 -24.26
N LEU A 451 11.61 1.26 -22.99
CA LEU A 451 12.96 1.48 -22.47
C LEU A 451 13.46 0.19 -21.81
N THR A 452 14.65 -0.29 -22.17
CA THR A 452 15.31 -1.41 -21.49
C THR A 452 16.64 -0.97 -20.91
N ILE A 453 16.88 -1.20 -19.63
CA ILE A 453 18.19 -1.01 -18.99
C ILE A 453 18.71 -2.39 -18.59
N LYS A 454 19.88 -2.77 -19.10
CA LYS A 454 20.47 -4.09 -18.86
C LYS A 454 22.00 -4.08 -18.91
N PRO A 455 22.69 -5.02 -18.25
CA PRO A 455 24.11 -5.22 -18.47
C PRO A 455 24.40 -5.67 -19.90
N ASN A 456 25.49 -5.18 -20.47
CA ASN A 456 26.02 -5.69 -21.73
C ASN A 456 26.50 -7.14 -21.57
N THR A 457 26.56 -7.90 -22.66
CA THR A 457 26.99 -9.29 -22.63
C THR A 457 28.35 -9.48 -21.97
N GLY A 458 28.42 -10.40 -21.00
CA GLY A 458 29.62 -10.67 -20.21
C GLY A 458 29.87 -9.71 -19.04
N VAL A 459 29.07 -8.66 -18.88
CA VAL A 459 29.22 -7.67 -17.79
C VAL A 459 28.35 -8.06 -16.60
N ASN A 460 28.92 -7.92 -15.40
CA ASN A 460 28.19 -7.89 -14.13
C ASN A 460 28.23 -6.45 -13.62
N ALA A 461 27.12 -5.72 -13.77
CA ALA A 461 27.04 -4.31 -13.43
C ALA A 461 26.46 -4.12 -12.02
N THR A 462 27.03 -3.21 -11.25
CA THR A 462 26.51 -2.80 -9.93
C THR A 462 26.19 -1.32 -9.93
N ILE A 463 24.93 -0.95 -9.70
CA ILE A 463 24.49 0.41 -9.40
C ILE A 463 24.49 0.55 -7.88
N SER A 464 25.33 1.41 -7.32
CA SER A 464 25.47 1.54 -5.87
C SER A 464 25.57 2.98 -5.40
N GLY A 465 24.92 3.29 -4.28
CA GLY A 465 24.93 4.60 -3.66
C GLY A 465 24.43 4.58 -2.23
N SER A 466 24.47 5.74 -1.58
CA SER A 466 23.90 5.99 -0.26
C SER A 466 22.81 7.04 -0.40
N TYR A 467 21.58 6.59 -0.63
CA TYR A 467 20.43 7.48 -0.76
C TYR A 467 19.31 7.02 0.19
N SER A 468 18.68 7.95 0.91
CA SER A 468 17.66 7.62 1.92
C SER A 468 16.37 7.07 1.30
N ASN A 469 16.13 7.35 0.02
CA ASN A 469 15.03 6.82 -0.79
C ASN A 469 15.60 5.80 -1.82
N ALA A 470 14.86 5.46 -2.88
CA ALA A 470 15.29 4.50 -3.89
C ALA A 470 16.42 5.01 -4.80
N LEU A 471 17.37 4.14 -5.19
CA LEU A 471 18.40 4.51 -6.18
C LEU A 471 17.80 4.74 -7.57
N LEU A 472 16.79 3.94 -7.95
CA LEU A 472 16.06 4.07 -9.21
C LEU A 472 14.57 4.29 -8.92
N ARG A 473 13.99 5.31 -9.54
CA ARG A 473 12.56 5.65 -9.45
C ARG A 473 11.94 5.68 -10.84
N LEU A 474 10.90 4.89 -11.03
CA LEU A 474 9.99 5.02 -12.18
C LEU A 474 8.85 5.95 -11.75
N PHE A 475 8.81 7.16 -12.29
CA PHE A 475 7.88 8.21 -11.88
C PHE A 475 6.76 8.34 -12.91
N GLY A 476 5.69 7.56 -12.68
CA GLY A 476 4.59 7.32 -13.62
C GLY A 476 5.05 6.70 -14.93
N ALA A 477 6.26 6.13 -14.97
CA ALA A 477 6.83 5.62 -16.20
C ALA A 477 6.01 4.45 -16.75
N ASP A 478 6.06 4.29 -18.08
CA ASP A 478 5.38 3.22 -18.77
C ASP A 478 6.34 2.46 -19.69
N TYR A 479 6.14 1.15 -19.79
CA TYR A 479 6.91 0.27 -20.68
C TYR A 479 8.43 0.29 -20.42
N VAL A 480 8.84 0.43 -19.15
CA VAL A 480 10.24 0.34 -18.72
C VAL A 480 10.58 -1.08 -18.28
N ILE A 481 11.71 -1.60 -18.75
CA ILE A 481 12.21 -2.94 -18.45
C ILE A 481 13.60 -2.81 -17.82
N ILE A 482 13.69 -3.11 -16.54
CA ILE A 482 14.96 -3.31 -15.85
C ILE A 482 15.25 -4.82 -15.89
N ASP A 483 16.21 -5.21 -16.73
CA ASP A 483 16.57 -6.61 -16.96
C ASP A 483 18.01 -6.87 -16.54
N GLY A 484 18.19 -7.60 -15.46
CA GLY A 484 19.51 -7.93 -14.97
C GLY A 484 20.23 -9.04 -15.74
N SER A 485 19.62 -9.66 -16.76
CA SER A 485 20.31 -10.68 -17.57
C SER A 485 21.22 -10.06 -18.62
N ASN A 486 22.49 -10.49 -18.65
CA ASN A 486 23.45 -10.08 -19.68
C ASN A 486 23.45 -10.98 -20.94
N ASN A 487 22.65 -12.05 -20.96
CA ASN A 487 22.65 -13.05 -22.03
C ASN A 487 21.24 -13.41 -22.53
N GLY A 488 20.21 -12.68 -22.09
CA GLY A 488 18.82 -12.89 -22.50
C GLY A 488 18.16 -14.13 -21.88
N THR A 489 18.71 -14.65 -20.79
CA THR A 489 18.15 -15.77 -20.03
C THR A 489 17.61 -15.30 -18.67
N ASN A 490 17.72 -16.13 -17.62
CA ASN A 490 17.30 -15.84 -16.25
C ASN A 490 18.50 -15.53 -15.32
N THR A 491 19.68 -15.25 -15.87
CA THR A 491 20.87 -14.89 -15.09
C THR A 491 20.70 -13.54 -14.39
N ARG A 492 21.28 -13.39 -13.20
CA ARG A 492 21.21 -12.15 -12.42
C ARG A 492 22.56 -11.43 -12.41
N ASN A 493 22.76 -10.50 -13.34
CA ASN A 493 24.03 -9.79 -13.57
C ASN A 493 23.94 -8.27 -13.33
N LEU A 494 22.77 -7.75 -12.93
CA LEU A 494 22.60 -6.36 -12.49
C LEU A 494 22.30 -6.31 -11.00
N THR A 495 23.16 -5.65 -10.24
CA THR A 495 23.01 -5.44 -8.81
C THR A 495 22.63 -3.99 -8.51
N PHE A 496 21.60 -3.77 -7.71
CA PHE A 496 21.34 -2.50 -7.03
C PHE A 496 21.76 -2.64 -5.57
N ASN A 497 22.59 -1.72 -5.08
CA ASN A 497 23.07 -1.74 -3.70
C ASN A 497 22.96 -0.35 -3.06
N ASN A 498 21.87 -0.13 -2.34
CA ASN A 498 21.66 1.07 -1.56
C ASN A 498 22.04 0.81 -0.09
N SER A 499 22.95 1.64 0.46
CA SER A 499 23.41 1.50 1.84
C SER A 499 22.51 2.17 2.88
N THR A 500 21.50 2.95 2.47
CA THR A 500 20.65 3.73 3.41
C THR A 500 19.16 3.69 3.11
N GLY A 501 18.72 3.14 1.97
CA GLY A 501 17.32 3.20 1.55
C GLY A 501 16.90 2.02 0.69
N ASN A 502 15.90 2.25 -0.16
CA ASN A 502 15.31 1.26 -1.07
C ASN A 502 16.21 1.06 -2.31
N SER A 503 16.07 -0.06 -3.04
CA SER A 503 16.79 -0.21 -4.32
C SER A 503 16.02 0.45 -5.46
N ILE A 504 14.75 0.06 -5.62
CA ILE A 504 13.90 0.45 -6.75
C ILE A 504 12.52 0.85 -6.24
N TRP A 505 11.99 1.93 -6.79
CA TRP A 505 10.63 2.39 -6.55
C TRP A 505 9.90 2.60 -7.88
N ILE A 506 8.74 1.96 -8.01
CA ILE A 506 7.79 2.18 -9.10
C ILE A 506 6.63 2.98 -8.53
N GLY A 507 6.53 4.24 -8.93
CA GLY A 507 5.60 5.20 -8.36
C GLY A 507 4.61 5.70 -9.41
N GLY A 508 3.32 5.69 -9.11
CA GLY A 508 2.29 6.22 -10.00
C GLY A 508 1.18 6.96 -9.27
N ILE A 509 0.57 7.94 -9.93
CA ILE A 509 -0.45 8.85 -9.37
C ILE A 509 -1.69 8.89 -10.25
N THR A 510 -2.75 9.53 -9.74
CA THR A 510 -3.94 9.84 -10.54
C THR A 510 -3.54 10.67 -11.76
N GLY A 511 -3.95 10.24 -12.96
CA GLY A 511 -3.62 10.92 -14.22
C GLY A 511 -2.22 10.60 -14.78
N ASN A 512 -1.35 9.93 -14.00
CA ASN A 512 -0.04 9.44 -14.43
C ASN A 512 0.27 8.10 -13.75
N THR A 513 -0.52 7.09 -14.12
CA THR A 513 -0.45 5.72 -13.60
C THR A 513 0.77 5.00 -14.16
N ALA A 514 1.59 4.37 -13.32
CA ALA A 514 2.69 3.55 -13.80
C ALA A 514 2.16 2.24 -14.42
N THR A 515 2.46 1.97 -15.69
CA THR A 515 1.92 0.76 -16.34
C THR A 515 2.91 0.01 -17.26
N ASN A 516 2.78 -1.31 -17.28
CA ASN A 516 3.58 -2.22 -18.13
C ASN A 516 5.09 -2.20 -17.83
N ASP A 517 5.47 -1.86 -16.60
CA ASP A 517 6.86 -1.89 -16.16
C ASP A 517 7.29 -3.27 -15.66
N GLN A 518 8.58 -3.57 -15.83
CA GLN A 518 9.18 -4.84 -15.44
C GLN A 518 10.49 -4.63 -14.68
N VAL A 519 10.62 -5.28 -13.54
CA VAL A 519 11.90 -5.47 -12.84
C VAL A 519 12.18 -6.96 -12.78
N LYS A 520 13.16 -7.42 -13.54
CA LYS A 520 13.47 -8.83 -13.63
C LYS A 520 14.96 -9.14 -13.60
N ASN A 521 15.27 -10.35 -13.17
CA ASN A 521 16.63 -10.88 -13.18
C ASN A 521 17.64 -10.01 -12.40
N CYS A 522 17.21 -9.21 -11.43
CA CYS A 522 18.11 -8.31 -10.69
C CYS A 522 18.55 -8.91 -9.35
N ILE A 523 19.64 -8.39 -8.79
CA ILE A 523 20.02 -8.57 -7.39
C ILE A 523 19.81 -7.24 -6.67
N LEU A 524 19.01 -7.23 -5.61
CA LEU A 524 18.62 -6.01 -4.91
C LEU A 524 19.07 -6.06 -3.45
N TYR A 525 19.90 -5.10 -3.03
CA TYR A 525 20.35 -4.90 -1.66
C TYR A 525 19.88 -3.54 -1.13
N GLY A 526 19.05 -3.55 -0.10
CA GLY A 526 18.60 -2.35 0.61
C GLY A 526 19.19 -2.25 2.02
N VAL A 527 18.35 -1.84 2.97
CA VAL A 527 18.65 -1.82 4.42
C VAL A 527 17.51 -2.43 5.22
N THR A 528 17.79 -2.99 6.40
CA THR A 528 16.79 -3.69 7.24
C THR A 528 15.75 -2.78 7.90
N THR A 529 15.81 -1.46 7.66
CA THR A 529 14.84 -0.46 8.12
C THR A 529 13.85 -0.03 7.02
N ASN A 530 14.10 -0.38 5.76
CA ASN A 530 13.29 0.03 4.60
C ASN A 530 12.93 -1.18 3.74
N SER A 531 11.80 -1.13 3.03
CA SER A 531 11.47 -2.15 2.03
C SER A 531 12.43 -2.09 0.84
N ASN A 532 12.68 -3.19 0.12
CA ASN A 532 13.68 -3.17 -0.96
C ASN A 532 13.13 -2.62 -2.28
N LEU A 533 12.11 -3.29 -2.82
CA LEU A 533 11.38 -2.89 -4.02
C LEU A 533 9.99 -2.43 -3.63
N VAL A 534 9.65 -1.20 -3.98
CA VAL A 534 8.38 -0.55 -3.61
C VAL A 534 7.57 -0.23 -4.85
N VAL A 535 6.27 -0.54 -4.83
CA VAL A 535 5.28 -0.11 -5.82
C VAL A 535 4.20 0.69 -5.11
N SER A 536 4.15 2.00 -5.31
CA SER A 536 3.34 2.90 -4.48
C SER A 536 2.98 4.21 -5.20
N ASP A 537 2.60 5.23 -4.44
CA ASP A 537 2.47 6.61 -4.92
C ASP A 537 3.76 7.09 -5.61
N ALA A 538 3.64 8.08 -6.50
CA ALA A 538 4.79 8.59 -7.24
C ALA A 538 5.65 9.56 -6.44
N PHE A 539 5.10 10.39 -5.54
CA PHE A 539 5.75 11.46 -4.78
C PHE A 539 6.24 11.02 -3.40
N THR A 540 5.43 10.21 -2.71
CA THR A 540 5.71 9.74 -1.34
C THR A 540 5.80 8.21 -1.33
N ILE A 541 7.01 7.71 -1.08
CA ILE A 541 7.25 6.26 -1.08
C ILE A 541 6.44 5.59 0.05
N GLY A 542 5.68 4.56 -0.31
CA GLY A 542 4.85 3.81 0.65
C GLY A 542 3.39 4.26 0.71
N ASP A 543 3.07 5.49 0.27
CA ASP A 543 1.69 5.97 0.17
C ASP A 543 0.92 5.27 -0.96
N PRO A 544 -0.42 5.21 -0.91
CA PRO A 544 -1.19 4.47 -1.91
C PRO A 544 -1.10 5.12 -3.30
N GLY A 545 -0.62 4.37 -4.30
CA GLY A 545 -0.44 4.86 -5.67
C GLY A 545 -1.36 4.23 -6.70
N TYR A 546 -1.18 4.61 -7.96
CA TYR A 546 -1.88 4.07 -9.11
C TYR A 546 -0.92 3.33 -10.04
N PHE A 547 -1.14 2.02 -10.23
CA PHE A 547 -0.29 1.19 -11.08
C PHE A 547 -1.05 -0.01 -11.67
N THR A 548 -0.64 -0.48 -12.84
CA THR A 548 -1.21 -1.69 -13.48
C THR A 548 -0.16 -2.44 -14.30
N ASN A 549 -0.34 -3.73 -14.53
CA ASN A 549 0.56 -4.55 -15.37
C ASN A 549 2.04 -4.50 -14.96
N ILE A 550 2.31 -4.45 -13.66
CA ILE A 550 3.68 -4.43 -13.14
C ILE A 550 4.20 -5.86 -12.99
N THR A 551 5.40 -6.14 -13.49
CA THR A 551 6.04 -7.46 -13.35
C THR A 551 7.30 -7.37 -12.50
N ILE A 552 7.37 -8.17 -11.44
CA ILE A 552 8.54 -8.33 -10.59
C ILE A 552 8.93 -9.81 -10.64
N ASP A 553 9.88 -10.17 -11.51
CA ASP A 553 10.16 -11.58 -11.86
C ASP A 553 11.62 -11.99 -11.65
N ASN A 554 11.84 -13.14 -11.00
CA ASN A 554 13.17 -13.76 -10.89
C ASN A 554 14.26 -12.83 -10.31
N ASN A 555 13.92 -12.01 -9.31
CA ASN A 555 14.91 -11.17 -8.61
C ASN A 555 15.45 -11.88 -7.36
N LEU A 556 16.71 -11.61 -7.00
CA LEU A 556 17.26 -11.91 -5.67
C LEU A 556 17.09 -10.69 -4.78
N VAL A 557 16.26 -10.77 -3.74
CA VAL A 557 15.99 -9.65 -2.83
C VAL A 557 16.59 -9.92 -1.46
N GLN A 558 17.50 -9.06 -1.03
CA GLN A 558 18.30 -9.25 0.18
C GLN A 558 18.33 -7.95 1.02
N ARG A 559 18.59 -8.11 2.33
CA ARG A 559 18.82 -7.03 3.30
C ARG A 559 17.74 -5.94 3.25
N ALA A 560 16.55 -6.25 3.74
CA ALA A 560 15.42 -5.32 3.73
C ALA A 560 14.49 -5.51 4.94
N TYR A 561 13.71 -4.49 5.28
CA TYR A 561 12.61 -4.63 6.23
C TYR A 561 11.51 -5.53 5.67
N MET A 562 10.98 -5.16 4.50
CA MET A 562 10.19 -6.05 3.64
C MET A 562 10.89 -6.23 2.30
N GLY A 563 10.81 -7.42 1.72
CA GLY A 563 11.39 -7.68 0.41
C GLY A 563 10.70 -6.86 -0.70
N ILE A 564 9.41 -7.10 -0.89
CA ILE A 564 8.58 -6.42 -1.89
C ILE A 564 7.37 -5.82 -1.18
N TYR A 565 7.13 -4.53 -1.40
CA TYR A 565 6.02 -3.80 -0.82
C TYR A 565 5.19 -3.14 -1.92
N THR A 566 3.89 -3.40 -1.95
CA THR A 566 2.97 -2.75 -2.88
C THR A 566 1.79 -2.14 -2.12
N ASN A 567 1.49 -0.86 -2.39
CA ASN A 567 0.35 -0.16 -1.82
C ASN A 567 -0.39 0.60 -2.93
N ALA A 568 -1.52 0.06 -3.35
CA ALA A 568 -2.40 0.68 -4.34
C ALA A 568 -3.47 1.52 -3.63
N GLN A 569 -3.80 2.67 -4.20
CA GLN A 569 -5.00 3.41 -3.85
C GLN A 569 -6.23 2.53 -4.13
N PRO A 570 -7.08 2.23 -3.12
CA PRO A 570 -8.21 1.31 -3.30
C PRO A 570 -9.20 1.82 -4.36
N SER A 571 -9.13 1.22 -5.56
CA SER A 571 -9.94 1.57 -6.71
C SER A 571 -10.08 0.36 -7.64
N SER A 572 -11.24 0.20 -8.26
CA SER A 572 -11.51 -0.93 -9.16
C SER A 572 -10.49 -1.01 -10.31
N GLY A 573 -9.86 -2.16 -10.46
CA GLY A 573 -8.82 -2.43 -11.46
C GLY A 573 -7.43 -1.86 -11.14
N ASN A 574 -7.25 -1.06 -10.08
CA ASN A 574 -5.94 -0.55 -9.70
C ASN A 574 -5.09 -1.68 -9.09
N GLY A 575 -3.91 -1.92 -9.65
CA GLY A 575 -3.07 -3.07 -9.35
C GLY A 575 -3.36 -4.32 -10.19
N SER A 576 -4.32 -4.27 -11.11
CA SER A 576 -4.59 -5.37 -12.03
C SER A 576 -3.36 -5.69 -12.88
N GLY A 577 -3.06 -6.98 -13.02
CA GLY A 577 -1.88 -7.44 -13.75
C GLY A 577 -0.57 -7.29 -12.98
N LEU A 578 -0.60 -7.00 -11.67
CA LEU A 578 0.58 -7.09 -10.81
C LEU A 578 1.03 -8.56 -10.68
N ASN A 579 2.17 -8.90 -11.28
CA ASN A 579 2.75 -10.24 -11.25
C ASN A 579 4.05 -10.23 -10.44
N ILE A 580 4.05 -10.88 -9.29
CA ILE A 580 5.25 -11.06 -8.44
C ILE A 580 5.62 -12.53 -8.49
N SER A 581 6.61 -12.88 -9.31
CA SER A 581 6.92 -14.28 -9.60
C SER A 581 8.39 -14.67 -9.51
N LYS A 582 8.66 -15.93 -9.10
CA LYS A 582 10.01 -16.54 -9.13
C LYS A 582 11.09 -15.77 -8.36
N ASN A 583 10.72 -14.82 -7.50
CA ASN A 583 11.69 -14.06 -6.73
C ASN A 583 12.25 -14.92 -5.60
N ASP A 584 13.52 -14.73 -5.31
CA ASP A 584 14.23 -15.37 -4.21
C ASP A 584 14.47 -14.37 -3.09
N LEU A 585 13.78 -14.59 -1.98
CA LEU A 585 13.74 -13.80 -0.75
C LEU A 585 14.13 -14.68 0.46
N ASN A 586 14.85 -15.78 0.22
CA ASN A 586 15.17 -16.79 1.23
C ASN A 586 16.64 -16.76 1.70
N THR A 587 17.27 -15.59 1.64
CA THR A 587 18.67 -15.45 2.09
C THR A 587 18.74 -15.44 3.62
N SER A 588 19.72 -16.15 4.17
CA SER A 588 19.96 -16.20 5.61
C SER A 588 21.10 -15.27 6.07
N GLY A 589 21.28 -15.13 7.38
CA GLY A 589 22.37 -14.37 7.98
C GLY A 589 22.18 -12.85 7.84
N ALA A 590 23.28 -12.11 7.69
CA ALA A 590 23.27 -10.64 7.68
C ALA A 590 22.49 -10.00 6.51
N ASN A 591 22.22 -10.78 5.46
CA ASN A 591 21.46 -10.35 4.29
C ASN A 591 20.00 -10.85 4.30
N ALA A 592 19.55 -11.46 5.40
CA ALA A 592 18.15 -11.84 5.55
C ALA A 592 17.23 -10.61 5.61
N LEU A 593 15.94 -10.84 5.34
CA LEU A 593 14.91 -9.84 5.59
C LEU A 593 14.61 -9.79 7.10
N SER A 594 14.29 -8.61 7.62
CA SER A 594 14.09 -8.43 9.07
C SER A 594 12.64 -8.51 9.53
N PHE A 595 11.65 -8.34 8.64
CA PHE A 595 10.23 -8.35 9.00
C PHE A 595 9.33 -9.16 8.07
N GLY A 596 9.37 -8.93 6.74
CA GLY A 596 8.40 -9.55 5.82
C GLY A 596 8.93 -9.86 4.43
N GLY A 597 8.31 -10.84 3.76
CA GLY A 597 8.62 -11.17 2.36
C GLY A 597 7.92 -10.22 1.38
N ILE A 598 6.63 -10.45 1.16
CA ILE A 598 5.80 -9.73 0.17
C ILE A 598 4.58 -9.13 0.87
N TYR A 599 4.37 -7.82 0.69
CA TYR A 599 3.23 -7.09 1.23
C TYR A 599 2.37 -6.48 0.13
N LEU A 600 1.06 -6.73 0.17
CA LEU A 600 0.07 -6.22 -0.77
C LEU A 600 -1.02 -5.45 -0.01
N GLN A 601 -1.32 -4.22 -0.42
CA GLN A 601 -2.42 -3.43 0.15
C GLN A 601 -3.17 -2.69 -0.97
N GLY A 602 -4.50 -2.66 -0.88
CA GLY A 602 -5.39 -1.94 -1.81
C GLY A 602 -5.39 -2.43 -3.26
N VAL A 603 -4.65 -3.50 -3.56
CA VAL A 603 -4.47 -4.05 -4.91
C VAL A 603 -5.73 -4.80 -5.35
N ASP A 604 -6.18 -4.55 -6.58
CA ASP A 604 -7.26 -5.26 -7.24
C ASP A 604 -6.73 -6.06 -8.45
N GLY A 605 -6.29 -7.30 -8.21
CA GLY A 605 -5.85 -8.20 -9.28
C GLY A 605 -4.36 -8.56 -9.32
N ALA A 606 -3.76 -8.96 -8.19
CA ALA A 606 -2.38 -9.48 -8.16
C ALA A 606 -2.28 -11.01 -8.34
N THR A 607 -1.15 -11.45 -8.91
CA THR A 607 -0.70 -12.85 -8.89
C THR A 607 0.66 -12.93 -8.22
N VAL A 608 0.74 -13.60 -7.07
CA VAL A 608 1.98 -13.89 -6.34
C VAL A 608 2.31 -15.36 -6.53
N SER A 609 3.29 -15.66 -7.40
CA SER A 609 3.52 -17.05 -7.82
C SER A 609 4.97 -17.54 -7.80
N SER A 610 5.20 -18.77 -7.37
CA SER A 610 6.52 -19.42 -7.46
C SER A 610 7.66 -18.66 -6.76
N ASN A 611 7.38 -17.83 -5.76
CA ASN A 611 8.42 -17.14 -5.00
C ASN A 611 8.99 -18.06 -3.92
N ASN A 612 10.30 -17.95 -3.69
CA ASN A 612 11.01 -18.62 -2.59
C ASN A 612 11.26 -17.61 -1.47
N ILE A 613 10.56 -17.73 -0.34
CA ILE A 613 10.57 -16.76 0.74
C ILE A 613 11.02 -17.44 2.02
N GLY A 614 11.96 -16.86 2.76
CA GLY A 614 12.33 -17.49 4.01
C GLY A 614 13.47 -16.88 4.79
N ASN A 615 13.85 -17.58 5.85
CA ASN A 615 14.91 -17.19 6.77
C ASN A 615 14.69 -15.80 7.42
N ILE A 616 13.42 -15.43 7.62
CA ILE A 616 13.01 -14.19 8.28
C ILE A 616 12.90 -14.47 9.77
N SER A 617 13.89 -14.01 10.53
CA SER A 617 13.99 -14.26 11.97
C SER A 617 14.38 -13.01 12.71
N ASN A 618 13.63 -12.68 13.77
CA ASN A 618 13.97 -11.58 14.66
C ASN A 618 13.60 -11.89 16.11
N ASN A 619 14.02 -11.01 17.01
CA ASN A 619 13.67 -11.00 18.44
C ASN A 619 12.96 -9.70 18.84
N THR A 620 12.60 -8.87 17.86
CA THR A 620 11.84 -7.64 18.04
C THR A 620 10.37 -7.98 18.26
N ASN A 621 9.62 -7.12 18.95
CA ASN A 621 8.20 -7.33 19.30
C ASN A 621 7.27 -7.23 18.05
N GLN A 622 7.51 -8.07 17.04
CA GLN A 622 6.94 -8.01 15.71
C GLN A 622 6.49 -9.40 15.24
N ILE A 623 5.52 -9.43 14.33
CA ILE A 623 5.00 -10.67 13.75
C ILE A 623 5.51 -10.79 12.32
N ASN A 624 6.45 -11.70 12.11
CA ASN A 624 7.04 -11.90 10.79
C ASN A 624 6.04 -12.54 9.84
N PHE A 625 6.15 -12.23 8.56
CA PHE A 625 5.26 -12.82 7.56
C PHE A 625 5.96 -13.17 6.25
N GLY A 626 5.49 -14.22 5.58
CA GLY A 626 5.95 -14.56 4.24
C GLY A 626 5.26 -13.68 3.21
N ILE A 627 3.94 -13.79 3.14
CA ILE A 627 3.07 -13.01 2.24
C ILE A 627 1.93 -12.40 3.05
N TRP A 628 1.60 -11.13 2.82
CA TRP A 628 0.47 -10.47 3.46
C TRP A 628 -0.42 -9.76 2.43
N THR A 629 -1.68 -10.18 2.31
CA THR A 629 -2.76 -9.42 1.67
C THR A 629 -3.48 -8.58 2.72
N ALA A 630 -3.10 -7.32 2.80
CA ALA A 630 -3.61 -6.35 3.77
C ALA A 630 -4.89 -5.65 3.27
N LEU A 631 -5.28 -4.58 3.96
CA LEU A 631 -6.56 -3.88 3.80
C LEU A 631 -6.87 -3.58 2.33
N ASN A 632 -8.13 -3.77 1.96
CA ASN A 632 -8.68 -3.49 0.64
C ASN A 632 -8.08 -4.28 -0.54
N THR A 633 -7.29 -5.34 -0.29
CA THR A 633 -6.80 -6.22 -1.36
C THR A 633 -7.93 -7.11 -1.88
N THR A 634 -8.11 -7.17 -3.20
CA THR A 634 -9.13 -7.97 -3.89
C THR A 634 -8.58 -8.76 -5.09
N ASN A 635 -9.34 -9.75 -5.56
CA ASN A 635 -9.12 -10.48 -6.81
C ASN A 635 -7.70 -11.03 -6.97
N THR A 636 -7.08 -11.46 -5.87
CA THR A 636 -5.66 -11.81 -5.80
C THR A 636 -5.45 -13.33 -5.69
N VAL A 637 -4.48 -13.84 -6.43
CA VAL A 637 -4.07 -15.26 -6.41
C VAL A 637 -2.68 -15.39 -5.80
N ILE A 638 -2.54 -16.26 -4.79
CA ILE A 638 -1.27 -16.63 -4.19
C ILE A 638 -1.05 -18.11 -4.47
N GLU A 639 -0.10 -18.44 -5.35
CA GLU A 639 0.09 -19.83 -5.77
C GLU A 639 1.53 -20.29 -5.92
N LYS A 640 1.77 -21.59 -5.68
CA LYS A 640 3.08 -22.22 -5.98
C LYS A 640 4.27 -21.62 -5.22
N ASN A 641 4.04 -20.82 -4.16
CA ASN A 641 5.13 -20.22 -3.39
C ASN A 641 5.70 -21.23 -2.38
N SER A 642 7.01 -21.14 -2.14
CA SER A 642 7.70 -21.84 -1.07
C SER A 642 8.03 -20.85 0.05
N ILE A 643 7.50 -21.07 1.25
CA ILE A 643 7.69 -20.20 2.42
C ILE A 643 8.32 -21.02 3.54
N THR A 644 9.54 -20.70 3.95
CA THR A 644 10.32 -21.55 4.88
C THR A 644 11.03 -20.76 5.97
N ASN A 645 11.07 -21.27 7.20
CA ASN A 645 11.91 -20.74 8.30
C ASN A 645 11.59 -19.29 8.68
N LEU A 646 10.34 -19.01 9.06
CA LEU A 646 9.93 -17.71 9.60
C LEU A 646 9.77 -17.84 11.11
N GLN A 647 10.46 -17.02 11.88
CA GLN A 647 10.61 -17.26 13.32
C GLN A 647 10.58 -15.97 14.13
N TYR A 648 9.94 -16.02 15.29
CA TYR A 648 10.24 -15.11 16.39
C TYR A 648 11.10 -15.86 17.43
N THR A 649 12.22 -15.26 17.81
CA THR A 649 13.24 -15.88 18.67
C THR A 649 13.31 -15.26 20.07
N GLY A 650 12.54 -14.21 20.34
CA GLY A 650 12.44 -13.61 21.67
C GLY A 650 11.51 -14.39 22.60
N SER A 651 11.14 -13.77 23.73
CA SER A 651 10.30 -14.37 24.78
C SER A 651 9.10 -13.50 25.19
N ALA A 652 8.70 -12.53 24.34
CA ALA A 652 7.61 -11.58 24.64
C ALA A 652 6.23 -12.03 24.12
N GLY A 653 6.12 -13.27 23.65
CA GLY A 653 4.88 -13.86 23.16
C GLY A 653 4.53 -13.43 21.73
N TYR A 654 5.48 -13.37 20.80
CA TYR A 654 5.23 -13.10 19.38
C TYR A 654 5.49 -14.36 18.53
N ALA A 655 5.14 -14.29 17.25
CA ALA A 655 5.33 -15.41 16.35
C ALA A 655 5.44 -14.98 14.89
N ALA A 656 5.55 -15.95 13.99
CA ALA A 656 5.53 -15.74 12.56
C ALA A 656 4.26 -16.30 11.90
N ASN A 657 3.94 -15.78 10.72
CA ASN A 657 2.87 -16.27 9.86
C ASN A 657 3.40 -16.60 8.46
N GLY A 658 2.97 -17.70 7.84
CA GLY A 658 3.32 -17.99 6.45
C GLY A 658 2.63 -17.02 5.48
N ILE A 659 1.32 -17.21 5.32
CA ILE A 659 0.45 -16.34 4.52
C ILE A 659 -0.57 -15.68 5.44
N LYS A 660 -0.67 -14.35 5.38
CA LYS A 660 -1.53 -13.53 6.25
C LYS A 660 -2.57 -12.77 5.42
N ILE A 661 -3.82 -12.79 5.86
CA ILE A 661 -4.96 -12.20 5.15
C ILE A 661 -5.74 -11.27 6.09
N SER A 662 -5.80 -9.99 5.74
CA SER A 662 -6.54 -8.96 6.48
C SER A 662 -7.11 -7.88 5.57
N THR A 663 -7.83 -8.31 4.54
CA THR A 663 -8.45 -7.43 3.55
C THR A 663 -9.54 -6.56 4.16
N GLY A 664 -10.25 -7.06 5.18
CA GLY A 664 -11.39 -6.36 5.78
C GLY A 664 -12.63 -6.31 4.88
N LEU A 665 -12.68 -7.16 3.85
CA LEU A 665 -13.75 -7.17 2.84
C LEU A 665 -14.53 -8.49 2.84
N ALA A 666 -15.86 -8.41 2.74
CA ALA A 666 -16.74 -9.59 2.75
C ALA A 666 -16.60 -10.46 1.51
N ASN A 667 -16.21 -9.87 0.37
CA ASN A 667 -16.06 -10.55 -0.92
C ASN A 667 -14.70 -10.22 -1.52
N ALA A 668 -13.62 -10.58 -0.83
CA ALA A 668 -12.28 -10.21 -1.25
C ALA A 668 -11.79 -10.98 -2.50
N ASN A 669 -12.35 -12.17 -2.77
CA ASN A 669 -11.92 -13.05 -3.86
C ASN A 669 -10.40 -13.33 -3.83
N ILE A 670 -9.91 -13.78 -2.67
CA ILE A 670 -8.52 -14.19 -2.46
C ILE A 670 -8.41 -15.71 -2.63
N THR A 671 -7.56 -16.17 -3.54
CA THR A 671 -7.32 -17.60 -3.76
C THR A 671 -5.90 -17.99 -3.39
N ILE A 672 -5.75 -18.94 -2.47
CA ILE A 672 -4.47 -19.43 -1.96
C ILE A 672 -4.36 -20.91 -2.32
N LYS A 673 -3.45 -21.25 -3.24
CA LYS A 673 -3.37 -22.62 -3.75
C LYS A 673 -1.97 -23.12 -4.07
N ASN A 674 -1.74 -24.43 -3.94
CA ASN A 674 -0.46 -25.05 -4.31
C ASN A 674 0.76 -24.45 -3.61
N ASN A 675 0.62 -23.82 -2.44
CA ASN A 675 1.78 -23.28 -1.71
C ASN A 675 2.37 -24.33 -0.77
N MET A 676 3.69 -24.31 -0.60
CA MET A 676 4.42 -25.08 0.42
C MET A 676 4.87 -24.14 1.53
N ILE A 677 4.45 -24.42 2.76
CA ILE A 677 4.73 -23.56 3.93
C ILE A 677 5.35 -24.42 5.02
N SER A 678 6.56 -24.08 5.46
CA SER A 678 7.27 -24.82 6.51
C SER A 678 8.06 -23.96 7.48
N GLY A 679 8.43 -24.52 8.63
CA GLY A 679 9.34 -23.89 9.59
C GLY A 679 8.83 -22.59 10.20
N ILE A 680 7.51 -22.45 10.39
CA ILE A 680 6.91 -21.27 11.03
C ILE A 680 6.86 -21.48 12.55
N THR A 681 7.61 -20.67 13.29
CA THR A 681 7.71 -20.80 14.76
C THR A 681 7.57 -19.47 15.50
N GLY A 682 7.47 -19.57 16.82
CA GLY A 682 7.27 -18.46 17.74
C GLY A 682 6.84 -18.96 19.10
N ASP A 683 6.83 -18.08 20.09
CA ASP A 683 6.51 -18.43 21.46
C ASP A 683 5.02 -18.24 21.82
N GLY A 684 4.34 -17.36 21.10
CA GLY A 684 2.88 -17.23 21.08
C GLY A 684 2.28 -16.45 22.25
N ARG A 685 1.00 -16.08 22.18
CA ARG A 685 0.18 -15.64 23.34
C ARG A 685 -1.05 -16.50 23.50
N SER A 686 -1.75 -16.28 24.62
CA SER A 686 -3.06 -16.86 24.85
C SER A 686 -4.01 -16.62 23.68
N TYR A 687 -4.47 -17.72 23.08
CA TYR A 687 -5.47 -17.71 22.02
C TYR A 687 -6.82 -17.19 22.49
N THR A 688 -7.19 -17.47 23.75
CA THR A 688 -8.50 -17.06 24.29
C THR A 688 -8.64 -15.54 24.38
N THR A 689 -7.55 -14.82 24.58
CA THR A 689 -7.56 -13.36 24.70
C THR A 689 -7.19 -12.64 23.40
N ASN A 690 -6.38 -13.24 22.54
CA ASN A 690 -5.84 -12.56 21.36
C ASN A 690 -6.21 -13.19 20.00
N GLY A 691 -6.95 -14.31 19.99
CA GLY A 691 -7.08 -15.12 18.78
C GLY A 691 -5.73 -15.68 18.33
N ALA A 692 -5.62 -16.04 17.06
CA ALA A 692 -4.39 -16.58 16.48
C ALA A 692 -3.35 -15.49 16.13
N TYR A 693 -3.64 -14.22 16.36
CA TYR A 693 -2.80 -13.08 15.93
C TYR A 693 -1.33 -13.18 16.32
N TYR A 694 -1.04 -13.58 17.56
CA TYR A 694 0.33 -13.75 18.06
C TYR A 694 0.85 -15.17 17.95
N SER A 695 0.11 -16.10 17.34
CA SER A 695 0.47 -17.51 17.27
C SER A 695 1.32 -17.82 16.04
N PRO A 696 2.15 -18.89 16.05
CA PRO A 696 2.74 -19.40 14.82
C PRO A 696 1.63 -19.96 13.93
N VAL A 697 1.47 -19.41 12.72
CA VAL A 697 0.40 -19.83 11.81
C VAL A 697 0.90 -20.07 10.38
N GLY A 698 0.50 -21.17 9.76
CA GLY A 698 0.77 -21.40 8.33
C GLY A 698 0.01 -20.42 7.44
N ILE A 699 -1.33 -20.48 7.48
CA ILE A 699 -2.24 -19.54 6.80
C ILE A 699 -3.18 -18.91 7.82
N TYR A 700 -3.13 -17.58 7.94
CA TYR A 700 -3.86 -16.83 8.96
C TYR A 700 -4.78 -15.79 8.33
N ALA A 701 -6.07 -15.85 8.65
CA ALA A 701 -7.05 -14.87 8.18
C ALA A 701 -7.77 -14.21 9.37
N PHE A 702 -7.78 -12.87 9.39
CA PHE A 702 -8.41 -12.06 10.44
C PHE A 702 -8.91 -10.72 9.87
N GLY A 703 -9.90 -10.10 10.51
CA GLY A 703 -10.43 -8.81 10.09
C GLY A 703 -11.95 -8.71 10.29
N THR A 704 -12.48 -7.49 10.30
CA THR A 704 -13.91 -7.26 10.49
C THR A 704 -14.68 -7.48 9.18
N GLY A 705 -15.66 -8.40 9.19
CA GLY A 705 -16.56 -8.63 8.05
C GLY A 705 -15.86 -9.23 6.84
N GLN A 706 -14.87 -10.09 7.05
CA GLN A 706 -13.99 -10.64 6.01
C GLN A 706 -14.51 -11.95 5.41
N GLY A 707 -14.45 -12.09 4.09
CA GLY A 707 -14.87 -13.28 3.36
C GLY A 707 -14.36 -13.32 1.92
N GLY A 708 -14.84 -14.30 1.14
CA GLY A 708 -14.35 -14.54 -0.22
C GLY A 708 -12.92 -15.07 -0.26
N ILE A 709 -12.52 -15.88 0.73
CA ILE A 709 -11.20 -16.50 0.84
C ILE A 709 -11.32 -17.98 0.48
N ASN A 710 -10.49 -18.44 -0.45
CA ASN A 710 -10.45 -19.82 -0.94
C ASN A 710 -9.05 -20.41 -0.71
N ILE A 711 -8.95 -21.49 0.06
CA ILE A 711 -7.69 -22.13 0.47
C ILE A 711 -7.72 -23.58 -0.01
N HIS A 712 -6.97 -23.88 -1.08
CA HIS A 712 -7.01 -25.18 -1.73
C HIS A 712 -5.62 -25.77 -1.98
N PHE A 713 -5.44 -27.07 -1.78
CA PHE A 713 -4.22 -27.74 -2.25
C PHE A 713 -2.92 -27.12 -1.71
N ASN A 714 -2.89 -26.63 -0.47
CA ASN A 714 -1.63 -26.17 0.14
C ASN A 714 -1.03 -27.32 0.96
N SER A 715 0.30 -27.41 0.99
CA SER A 715 1.03 -28.29 1.91
C SER A 715 1.66 -27.45 3.00
N ILE A 716 1.20 -27.62 4.23
CA ILE A 716 1.64 -26.85 5.40
C ILE A 716 2.29 -27.82 6.38
N ARG A 717 3.56 -27.60 6.70
CA ARG A 717 4.29 -28.33 7.73
C ARG A 717 4.91 -27.39 8.75
N LEU A 718 4.25 -27.16 9.87
CA LEU A 718 4.82 -26.35 10.94
C LEU A 718 5.77 -27.20 11.79
N ASN A 719 7.05 -27.20 11.40
CA ASN A 719 8.17 -27.81 12.12
C ASN A 719 9.04 -26.74 12.78
N GLY A 720 10.08 -27.15 13.51
CA GLY A 720 11.00 -26.24 14.21
C GLY A 720 11.03 -26.42 15.72
N GLY A 721 10.32 -27.43 16.25
CA GLY A 721 10.46 -27.93 17.61
C GLY A 721 9.54 -27.27 18.62
N ASN A 722 10.04 -27.17 19.85
CA ASN A 722 9.25 -26.85 21.04
C ASN A 722 9.39 -25.36 21.40
N THR A 723 8.69 -24.46 20.70
CA THR A 723 8.87 -23.00 20.86
C THR A 723 7.81 -22.33 21.72
N LEU A 724 6.61 -22.92 21.88
CA LEU A 724 5.51 -22.28 22.63
C LEU A 724 5.85 -22.21 24.13
N ASN A 725 5.98 -20.99 24.68
CA ASN A 725 6.42 -20.78 26.07
C ASN A 725 5.41 -19.99 26.93
N SER A 726 4.37 -19.41 26.33
CA SER A 726 3.39 -18.54 27.00
C SER A 726 2.06 -19.23 27.29
N SER A 727 1.38 -18.78 28.34
CA SER A 727 0.13 -19.40 28.81
C SER A 727 -0.97 -19.32 27.76
N GLY A 728 -1.56 -20.48 27.44
CA GLY A 728 -2.64 -20.56 26.45
C GLY A 728 -2.18 -20.41 25.00
N ALA A 729 -0.86 -20.44 24.73
CA ALA A 729 -0.32 -20.34 23.38
C ALA A 729 -0.52 -21.62 22.58
N TYR A 730 -0.89 -21.45 21.31
CA TYR A 730 -1.07 -22.52 20.32
C TYR A 730 -0.27 -22.19 19.07
N SER A 731 0.02 -23.22 18.26
CA SER A 731 0.35 -23.06 16.84
C SER A 731 -0.82 -23.55 15.99
N PHE A 732 -0.98 -22.98 14.80
CA PHE A 732 -2.09 -23.31 13.90
C PHE A 732 -1.61 -23.56 12.47
N GLY A 733 -2.04 -24.65 11.83
CA GLY A 733 -1.84 -24.80 10.39
C GLY A 733 -2.60 -23.74 9.62
N ILE A 734 -3.92 -23.68 9.85
CA ILE A 734 -4.83 -22.67 9.30
C ILE A 734 -5.69 -22.12 10.44
N ALA A 735 -5.79 -20.79 10.56
CA ALA A 735 -6.61 -20.15 11.58
C ALA A 735 -7.49 -19.03 11.00
N LEU A 736 -8.78 -19.06 11.35
CA LEU A 736 -9.76 -18.02 11.06
C LEU A 736 -10.18 -17.31 12.36
N ASP A 737 -9.80 -16.05 12.50
CA ASP A 737 -10.22 -15.22 13.64
C ASP A 737 -11.59 -14.57 13.40
N ASN A 738 -12.10 -13.85 14.41
CA ASN A 738 -13.47 -13.35 14.49
C ASN A 738 -13.87 -12.58 13.21
N ASN A 739 -15.11 -12.79 12.77
CA ASN A 739 -15.71 -12.20 11.58
C ASN A 739 -14.98 -12.51 10.25
N THR A 740 -14.21 -13.60 10.21
CA THR A 740 -13.61 -14.11 8.97
C THR A 740 -14.27 -15.42 8.56
N SER A 741 -14.53 -15.58 7.25
CA SER A 741 -15.01 -16.83 6.67
C SER A 741 -14.16 -17.27 5.47
N ALA A 742 -13.99 -18.58 5.29
CA ALA A 742 -13.20 -19.15 4.20
C ALA A 742 -13.73 -20.52 3.73
N SER A 743 -13.43 -20.83 2.47
CA SER A 743 -13.56 -22.16 1.87
C SER A 743 -12.21 -22.88 1.95
N ILE A 744 -12.17 -24.06 2.57
CA ILE A 744 -10.92 -24.80 2.86
C ILE A 744 -11.07 -26.24 2.38
N SER A 745 -10.29 -26.66 1.38
CA SER A 745 -10.28 -28.06 0.96
C SER A 745 -8.98 -28.53 0.35
N ASN A 746 -8.76 -29.84 0.30
CA ASN A 746 -7.58 -30.44 -0.33
C ASN A 746 -6.23 -30.00 0.26
N ASN A 747 -6.17 -29.49 1.49
CA ASN A 747 -4.90 -29.06 2.10
C ASN A 747 -4.28 -30.21 2.91
N ILE A 748 -2.96 -30.35 2.84
CA ILE A 748 -2.20 -31.10 3.85
C ILE A 748 -1.82 -30.14 4.96
N VAL A 749 -2.18 -30.47 6.19
CA VAL A 749 -1.81 -29.70 7.38
C VAL A 749 -1.12 -30.63 8.38
N GLN A 750 0.20 -30.53 8.42
CA GLN A 750 1.05 -31.14 9.43
C GLN A 750 1.54 -30.08 10.41
N ASN A 751 1.17 -30.17 11.69
CA ASN A 751 1.62 -29.22 12.70
C ASN A 751 2.34 -29.94 13.84
N GLU A 752 3.63 -29.65 13.98
CA GLU A 752 4.55 -30.28 14.91
C GLU A 752 5.07 -29.31 15.98
N VAL A 753 4.77 -28.01 15.87
CA VAL A 753 5.22 -27.00 16.83
C VAL A 753 4.63 -27.28 18.20
N GLY A 754 5.53 -27.53 19.16
CA GLY A 754 5.20 -27.99 20.49
C GLY A 754 5.56 -27.01 21.61
N ARG A 755 5.33 -27.45 22.84
CA ARG A 755 5.60 -26.68 24.07
C ARG A 755 7.09 -26.70 24.44
N SER A 756 7.68 -25.54 24.71
CA SER A 756 9.07 -25.41 25.19
C SER A 756 9.31 -26.10 26.53
N GLY A 757 10.41 -26.86 26.61
CA GLY A 757 10.80 -27.61 27.81
C GLY A 757 11.55 -26.70 28.79
N GLY A 758 10.82 -26.08 29.72
CA GLY A 758 11.41 -25.25 30.79
C GLY A 758 10.46 -24.24 31.44
N ILE A 759 9.39 -23.85 30.73
CA ILE A 759 8.34 -22.94 31.24
C ILE A 759 6.97 -23.51 30.83
N ALA A 760 6.23 -24.04 31.79
CA ALA A 760 5.11 -24.93 31.57
C ALA A 760 3.76 -24.21 31.32
N THR A 761 3.63 -23.42 30.26
CA THR A 761 2.34 -22.71 30.02
C THR A 761 1.75 -22.75 28.60
N GLY A 762 2.53 -23.06 27.55
CA GLY A 762 1.98 -23.30 26.20
C GLY A 762 1.10 -24.57 26.12
N VAL A 763 0.19 -24.63 25.13
CA VAL A 763 -0.79 -25.72 25.02
C VAL A 763 -0.38 -26.79 24.00
N GLY A 764 -0.29 -26.46 22.71
CA GLY A 764 0.04 -27.45 21.68
C GLY A 764 -0.25 -27.02 20.25
N SER A 765 -0.36 -28.00 19.37
CA SER A 765 -0.58 -27.83 17.92
C SER A 765 -2.05 -28.00 17.56
N VAL A 766 -2.56 -27.12 16.69
CA VAL A 766 -3.88 -27.22 16.06
C VAL A 766 -3.71 -27.23 14.53
N CYS A 767 -4.49 -28.05 13.82
CA CYS A 767 -4.38 -28.11 12.36
C CYS A 767 -5.26 -27.02 11.76
N ILE A 768 -6.56 -27.00 12.06
CA ILE A 768 -7.49 -25.97 11.60
C ILE A 768 -8.27 -25.37 12.77
N ALA A 769 -8.40 -24.05 12.82
CA ALA A 769 -9.13 -23.34 13.88
C ALA A 769 -10.12 -22.28 13.36
N ALA A 770 -11.23 -22.13 14.08
CA ALA A 770 -12.15 -21.01 13.97
C ALA A 770 -12.40 -20.40 15.36
N GLN A 771 -12.24 -19.07 15.48
CA GLN A 771 -12.31 -18.39 16.77
C GLN A 771 -13.71 -18.33 17.38
N THR A 772 -14.77 -18.37 16.59
CA THR A 772 -16.14 -18.21 17.10
C THR A 772 -17.00 -19.45 16.93
N ASN A 773 -17.20 -19.94 15.71
CA ASN A 773 -18.09 -21.06 15.43
C ASN A 773 -17.79 -21.72 14.07
N ALA A 774 -18.41 -22.87 13.83
CA ALA A 774 -18.22 -23.65 12.61
C ALA A 774 -18.71 -22.95 11.33
N ALA A 775 -19.58 -21.94 11.40
CA ALA A 775 -20.08 -21.23 10.22
C ALA A 775 -19.02 -20.34 9.55
N GLN A 776 -17.90 -20.08 10.23
CA GLN A 776 -16.72 -19.46 9.59
C GLN A 776 -16.15 -20.33 8.45
N PHE A 777 -16.41 -21.64 8.49
CA PHE A 777 -16.03 -22.56 7.43
C PHE A 777 -17.15 -22.65 6.38
N ILE A 778 -17.02 -21.92 5.28
CA ILE A 778 -17.98 -21.99 4.16
C ILE A 778 -17.96 -23.40 3.57
N THR A 779 -16.77 -23.88 3.22
CA THR A 779 -16.49 -25.29 2.89
C THR A 779 -15.32 -25.77 3.72
N LEU A 780 -15.33 -27.05 4.10
CA LEU A 780 -14.30 -27.69 4.91
C LEU A 780 -14.37 -29.21 4.63
N ASP A 781 -13.60 -29.69 3.65
CA ASP A 781 -13.58 -31.11 3.30
C ASP A 781 -12.32 -31.51 2.51
N TYR A 782 -12.05 -32.81 2.40
CA TYR A 782 -10.91 -33.37 1.66
C TYR A 782 -9.53 -32.90 2.16
N ASN A 783 -9.41 -32.52 3.42
CA ASN A 783 -8.14 -32.11 4.02
C ASN A 783 -7.43 -33.31 4.67
N ASP A 784 -6.11 -33.29 4.73
CA ASP A 784 -5.32 -34.20 5.57
C ASP A 784 -4.84 -33.45 6.81
N LEU A 785 -5.29 -33.90 7.98
CA LEU A 785 -5.14 -33.19 9.25
C LEU A 785 -4.24 -33.98 10.21
N TYR A 786 -2.92 -33.82 10.07
CA TYR A 786 -1.92 -34.55 10.83
C TYR A 786 -1.24 -33.68 11.89
N CYS A 787 -1.88 -33.51 13.04
CA CYS A 787 -1.32 -32.73 14.15
C CYS A 787 -0.54 -33.59 15.13
N ASN A 788 0.76 -33.28 15.27
CA ASN A 788 1.70 -34.08 16.04
C ASN A 788 2.72 -33.18 16.76
N ALA A 789 2.24 -32.27 17.62
CA ALA A 789 3.09 -31.46 18.50
C ALA A 789 4.22 -32.30 19.11
N THR A 790 5.47 -31.86 18.94
CA THR A 790 6.62 -32.45 19.62
C THR A 790 6.62 -32.08 21.11
N GLY A 791 7.29 -32.89 21.94
CA GLY A 791 7.27 -32.70 23.39
C GLY A 791 5.91 -33.04 24.04
N SER A 792 5.55 -32.34 25.11
CA SER A 792 4.39 -32.64 25.95
C SER A 792 3.13 -31.80 25.62
N GLY A 793 3.05 -31.22 24.42
CA GLY A 793 1.90 -30.40 23.99
C GLY A 793 0.70 -31.25 23.54
N THR A 794 -0.50 -30.66 23.53
CA THR A 794 -1.70 -31.31 23.01
C THR A 794 -1.69 -31.39 21.48
N LYS A 795 -2.34 -32.43 20.94
CA LYS A 795 -2.43 -32.73 19.51
C LYS A 795 -3.88 -32.58 19.06
N ASN A 796 -4.23 -31.43 18.51
CA ASN A 796 -5.61 -31.10 18.17
C ASN A 796 -5.75 -31.05 16.64
N LEU A 797 -6.67 -31.83 16.07
CA LEU A 797 -7.01 -31.70 14.65
C LEU A 797 -7.79 -30.40 14.39
N GLY A 798 -8.64 -30.02 15.33
CA GLY A 798 -9.51 -28.87 15.17
C GLY A 798 -9.68 -28.07 16.45
N LYS A 799 -10.03 -26.79 16.29
CA LYS A 799 -10.46 -25.92 17.38
C LYS A 799 -11.62 -25.02 16.95
N ILE A 800 -12.66 -24.95 17.77
CA ILE A 800 -13.75 -23.98 17.61
C ILE A 800 -13.94 -23.26 18.95
N ALA A 801 -13.79 -21.93 18.93
CA ALA A 801 -13.82 -21.11 20.13
C ALA A 801 -12.89 -21.67 21.22
N ALA A 802 -13.42 -22.01 22.39
CA ALA A 802 -12.62 -22.55 23.49
C ALA A 802 -12.35 -24.06 23.38
N THR A 803 -13.06 -24.80 22.52
CA THR A 803 -13.06 -26.27 22.52
C THR A 803 -12.04 -26.85 21.54
N ASP A 804 -11.24 -27.81 22.02
CA ASP A 804 -10.26 -28.56 21.23
C ASP A 804 -10.78 -29.94 20.83
N TYR A 805 -10.47 -30.36 19.61
CA TYR A 805 -10.88 -31.64 19.04
C TYR A 805 -9.66 -32.47 18.65
N THR A 806 -9.43 -33.58 19.37
CA THR A 806 -8.23 -34.42 19.23
C THR A 806 -8.40 -35.63 18.31
N THR A 807 -9.62 -35.86 17.81
CA THR A 807 -9.91 -36.96 16.86
C THR A 807 -10.69 -36.44 15.67
N LEU A 808 -10.50 -37.09 14.51
CA LEU A 808 -11.20 -36.74 13.28
C LEU A 808 -12.73 -36.86 13.44
N LEU A 809 -13.21 -37.92 14.11
CA LEU A 809 -14.64 -38.13 14.34
C LEU A 809 -15.27 -37.00 15.19
N ALA A 810 -14.58 -36.56 16.25
CA ALA A 810 -15.06 -35.45 17.07
C ALA A 810 -15.08 -34.14 16.27
N TRP A 811 -14.09 -33.93 15.41
CA TRP A 811 -14.00 -32.76 14.54
C TRP A 811 -15.11 -32.75 13.47
N GLN A 812 -15.36 -33.88 12.81
CA GLN A 812 -16.46 -34.06 11.86
C GLN A 812 -17.82 -33.79 12.52
N THR A 813 -18.02 -34.31 13.73
CA THR A 813 -19.26 -34.10 14.49
C THR A 813 -19.47 -32.63 14.85
N ALA A 814 -18.42 -31.94 15.29
CA ALA A 814 -18.49 -30.54 15.71
C ALA A 814 -18.73 -29.57 14.55
N THR A 815 -18.18 -29.87 13.38
CA THR A 815 -18.31 -29.02 12.19
C THR A 815 -19.53 -29.37 11.34
N GLY A 816 -19.99 -30.62 11.38
CA GLY A 816 -20.94 -31.17 10.41
C GLY A 816 -20.37 -31.26 8.99
N LYS A 817 -19.04 -31.23 8.84
CA LYS A 817 -18.30 -31.18 7.57
C LYS A 817 -17.20 -32.27 7.58
N GLU A 818 -16.18 -32.17 6.70
CA GLU A 818 -14.99 -33.05 6.68
C GLU A 818 -15.28 -34.54 6.41
N ALA A 819 -16.32 -34.84 5.62
CA ALA A 819 -16.74 -36.23 5.36
C ALA A 819 -15.67 -37.06 4.62
N ASN A 820 -14.82 -36.42 3.83
CA ASN A 820 -13.79 -37.03 3.00
C ASN A 820 -12.36 -36.68 3.46
N SER A 821 -12.23 -35.93 4.55
CA SER A 821 -10.93 -35.64 5.14
C SER A 821 -10.31 -36.86 5.81
N ILE A 822 -8.99 -36.84 5.92
CA ILE A 822 -8.18 -37.94 6.48
C ILE A 822 -7.18 -37.40 7.51
N ASN A 823 -6.50 -38.32 8.20
CA ASN A 823 -5.46 -38.03 9.17
C ASN A 823 -4.35 -39.06 9.00
N VAL A 824 -3.44 -38.79 8.06
CA VAL A 824 -2.33 -39.66 7.69
C VAL A 824 -1.04 -38.86 7.78
N ALA A 825 0.04 -39.45 8.28
CA ALA A 825 1.34 -38.79 8.29
C ALA A 825 1.88 -38.65 6.86
N PRO A 826 2.06 -37.43 6.32
CA PRO A 826 2.64 -37.26 4.99
C PRO A 826 4.13 -37.62 4.98
N ALA A 827 4.56 -38.33 3.95
CA ALA A 827 5.98 -38.59 3.69
C ALA A 827 6.53 -37.60 2.65
N PHE A 828 7.07 -36.49 3.16
CA PHE A 828 7.71 -35.44 2.36
C PHE A 828 9.18 -35.72 2.04
N THR A 829 9.71 -35.11 0.99
CA THR A 829 11.13 -35.16 0.61
C THR A 829 12.05 -34.68 1.73
N SER A 830 11.69 -33.59 2.43
CA SER A 830 12.41 -33.14 3.63
C SER A 830 11.51 -32.35 4.61
N THR A 831 12.11 -31.65 5.57
CA THR A 831 11.37 -30.77 6.50
C THR A 831 10.96 -29.43 5.89
N SER A 832 11.65 -28.97 4.85
CA SER A 832 11.39 -27.70 4.17
C SER A 832 10.93 -27.86 2.73
N ASP A 833 11.18 -29.04 2.15
CA ASP A 833 10.70 -29.45 0.85
C ASP A 833 9.52 -30.43 1.05
N LEU A 834 8.32 -29.95 0.73
CA LEU A 834 7.06 -30.65 0.99
C LEU A 834 6.50 -31.37 -0.25
N HIS A 835 7.33 -31.68 -1.25
CA HIS A 835 6.94 -32.63 -2.29
C HIS A 835 6.71 -34.00 -1.66
N LEU A 836 5.65 -34.68 -2.10
CA LEU A 836 5.26 -36.00 -1.66
C LEU A 836 6.16 -37.04 -2.33
N THR A 837 6.73 -37.93 -1.51
CA THR A 837 7.46 -39.09 -2.03
C THR A 837 6.49 -40.16 -2.53
N ALA A 838 6.94 -41.06 -3.40
CA ALA A 838 6.16 -42.23 -3.83
C ALA A 838 6.03 -43.32 -2.74
N ALA A 839 6.20 -42.98 -1.46
CA ALA A 839 6.06 -43.90 -0.35
C ALA A 839 4.62 -44.43 -0.25
N GLY A 840 4.46 -45.72 0.06
CA GLY A 840 3.14 -46.36 0.19
C GLY A 840 2.23 -45.68 1.22
N SER A 841 2.78 -45.00 2.23
CA SER A 841 2.02 -44.21 3.20
C SER A 841 1.26 -43.04 2.56
N ASN A 842 1.77 -42.49 1.45
CA ASN A 842 1.13 -41.37 0.76
C ASN A 842 -0.05 -41.82 -0.12
N TYR A 843 -0.26 -43.12 -0.35
CA TYR A 843 -1.34 -43.61 -1.23
C TYR A 843 -2.72 -43.15 -0.76
N ALA A 844 -2.90 -43.03 0.56
CA ALA A 844 -4.12 -42.48 1.14
C ALA A 844 -4.36 -41.00 0.77
N LEU A 845 -3.31 -40.24 0.46
CA LEU A 845 -3.38 -38.83 0.06
C LEU A 845 -3.90 -38.65 -1.38
N LYS A 846 -4.04 -39.72 -2.18
CA LYS A 846 -4.78 -39.71 -3.47
C LYS A 846 -6.29 -39.66 -3.25
N ALA A 847 -6.73 -38.83 -2.30
CA ALA A 847 -8.10 -38.71 -1.82
C ALA A 847 -8.71 -37.33 -2.10
N GLY A 848 -7.99 -36.40 -2.71
CA GLY A 848 -8.49 -35.05 -2.95
C GLY A 848 -9.68 -35.01 -3.91
N ASN A 849 -10.36 -33.87 -3.90
CA ASN A 849 -11.42 -33.53 -4.85
C ASN A 849 -10.88 -32.63 -5.95
N TYR A 850 -11.16 -32.95 -7.21
CA TYR A 850 -10.75 -32.10 -8.34
C TYR A 850 -11.51 -30.76 -8.30
N VAL A 851 -10.76 -29.66 -8.43
CA VAL A 851 -11.31 -28.30 -8.42
C VAL A 851 -11.13 -27.68 -9.80
N THR A 852 -12.24 -27.41 -10.49
CA THR A 852 -12.23 -26.71 -11.78
C THR A 852 -11.47 -25.39 -11.67
N GLY A 853 -10.50 -25.15 -12.56
CA GLY A 853 -9.64 -23.96 -12.54
C GLY A 853 -8.31 -24.14 -11.79
N ILE A 854 -8.10 -25.26 -11.10
CA ILE A 854 -6.80 -25.65 -10.51
C ILE A 854 -6.33 -26.93 -11.22
N THR A 855 -5.76 -26.76 -12.41
CA THR A 855 -5.41 -27.88 -13.31
C THR A 855 -4.00 -28.42 -13.11
N THR A 856 -3.13 -27.63 -12.46
CA THR A 856 -1.74 -28.01 -12.18
C THR A 856 -1.41 -27.84 -10.71
N ASP A 857 -0.36 -28.50 -10.27
CA ASP A 857 0.20 -28.42 -8.91
C ASP A 857 1.33 -27.38 -8.81
N ILE A 858 2.18 -27.47 -7.79
CA ILE A 858 3.30 -26.55 -7.56
C ILE A 858 4.35 -26.57 -8.68
N ASP A 859 4.64 -27.73 -9.27
CA ASP A 859 5.66 -27.92 -10.30
C ASP A 859 5.11 -27.69 -11.71
N GLY A 860 3.79 -27.63 -11.84
CA GLY A 860 3.11 -27.52 -13.13
C GLY A 860 2.63 -28.88 -13.67
N ASP A 861 2.75 -29.95 -12.89
CA ASP A 861 2.22 -31.25 -13.25
C ASP A 861 0.70 -31.24 -13.25
N SER A 862 0.11 -31.94 -14.23
CA SER A 862 -1.34 -32.02 -14.36
C SER A 862 -1.94 -32.81 -13.21
N ARG A 863 -2.94 -32.21 -12.55
CA ARG A 863 -3.71 -32.87 -11.50
C ARG A 863 -4.52 -34.02 -12.07
N ASN A 864 -4.57 -35.10 -11.32
CA ASN A 864 -5.39 -36.26 -11.67
C ASN A 864 -6.88 -35.88 -11.57
N LEU A 865 -7.68 -36.25 -12.58
CA LEU A 865 -9.08 -35.81 -12.68
C LEU A 865 -10.01 -36.56 -11.71
N GLY A 866 -9.67 -37.80 -11.36
CA GLY A 866 -10.45 -38.63 -10.44
C GLY A 866 -9.86 -38.72 -9.03
N LEU A 867 -8.54 -38.62 -8.92
CA LEU A 867 -7.78 -38.83 -7.69
C LEU A 867 -6.66 -37.80 -7.51
N PRO A 868 -6.95 -36.49 -7.53
CA PRO A 868 -5.90 -35.52 -7.25
C PRO A 868 -5.32 -35.78 -5.85
N ALA A 869 -4.02 -35.59 -5.72
CA ALA A 869 -3.38 -35.63 -4.42
C ALA A 869 -3.87 -34.44 -3.56
N ILE A 870 -4.16 -34.71 -2.28
CA ILE A 870 -4.31 -33.66 -1.27
C ILE A 870 -2.96 -32.96 -1.13
N GLY A 871 -2.95 -31.64 -1.01
CA GLY A 871 -1.74 -30.83 -0.87
C GLY A 871 -1.24 -30.21 -2.17
N ALA A 872 -0.08 -29.56 -2.07
CA ALA A 872 0.50 -28.72 -3.12
C ALA A 872 1.11 -29.48 -4.30
N ASP A 873 1.38 -30.77 -4.13
CA ASP A 873 2.16 -31.60 -5.04
C ASP A 873 1.35 -32.81 -5.53
N GLU A 874 1.41 -33.10 -6.82
CA GLU A 874 0.77 -34.24 -7.47
C GLU A 874 1.80 -35.32 -7.79
N TYR A 875 2.19 -36.11 -6.79
CA TYR A 875 3.09 -37.25 -7.01
C TYR A 875 2.42 -38.37 -7.85
N LYS A 876 3.19 -39.08 -8.68
CA LYS A 876 2.67 -40.19 -9.50
C LYS A 876 2.90 -41.56 -8.87
N VAL A 877 1.92 -42.45 -8.97
CA VAL A 877 2.00 -43.83 -8.45
C VAL A 877 2.06 -44.85 -9.58
N ALA A 878 3.10 -45.71 -9.56
CA ALA A 878 3.23 -46.77 -10.55
C ALA A 878 2.07 -47.77 -10.46
N ASN A 879 1.59 -48.24 -11.62
CA ASN A 879 0.51 -49.24 -11.76
C ASN A 879 -0.83 -48.86 -11.08
N LEU A 880 -1.06 -47.58 -10.83
CA LEU A 880 -2.34 -47.04 -10.37
C LEU A 880 -3.16 -46.58 -11.57
N TRP A 881 -4.39 -47.09 -11.67
CA TRP A 881 -5.35 -46.63 -12.68
C TRP A 881 -5.90 -45.26 -12.30
N SER A 882 -5.80 -44.29 -13.22
CA SER A 882 -6.32 -42.92 -13.06
C SER A 882 -7.59 -42.68 -13.88
N GLY A 883 -7.74 -43.36 -15.02
CA GLY A 883 -8.92 -43.21 -15.89
C GLY A 883 -9.09 -41.80 -16.48
N ASN A 884 -8.00 -41.06 -16.68
CA ASN A 884 -8.04 -39.65 -17.06
C ASN A 884 -8.52 -39.40 -18.50
N THR A 885 -8.37 -40.35 -19.43
CA THR A 885 -8.62 -40.13 -20.87
C THR A 885 -9.77 -40.96 -21.40
N SER A 886 -9.84 -42.24 -21.04
CA SER A 886 -10.85 -43.18 -21.53
C SER A 886 -10.96 -44.39 -20.61
N THR A 887 -11.82 -45.35 -20.96
CA THR A 887 -11.92 -46.65 -20.27
C THR A 887 -10.87 -47.66 -20.74
N ASP A 888 -10.14 -47.38 -21.84
CA ASP A 888 -9.25 -48.34 -22.50
C ASP A 888 -7.97 -48.59 -21.67
N TRP A 889 -7.76 -49.84 -21.24
CA TRP A 889 -6.59 -50.28 -20.47
C TRP A 889 -5.24 -49.96 -21.14
N GLY A 890 -5.19 -50.04 -22.48
CA GLY A 890 -4.00 -49.85 -23.28
C GLY A 890 -3.62 -48.38 -23.50
N THR A 891 -4.48 -47.43 -23.12
CA THR A 891 -4.17 -46.00 -23.18
C THR A 891 -3.26 -45.63 -22.02
N ASN A 892 -2.02 -45.19 -22.32
CA ASN A 892 -1.00 -44.93 -21.32
C ASN A 892 -1.40 -43.83 -20.31
N THR A 893 -2.10 -42.77 -20.75
CA THR A 893 -2.57 -41.67 -19.90
C THR A 893 -3.70 -42.05 -18.92
N ASN A 894 -4.27 -43.26 -19.03
CA ASN A 894 -5.18 -43.81 -18.02
C ASN A 894 -4.46 -44.43 -16.81
N TRP A 895 -3.13 -44.45 -16.82
CA TRP A 895 -2.28 -44.86 -15.70
C TRP A 895 -1.58 -43.63 -15.13
N ASP A 896 -1.44 -43.57 -13.80
CA ASP A 896 -1.02 -42.34 -13.11
C ASP A 896 0.40 -41.87 -13.54
N ILE A 897 1.32 -42.81 -13.79
CA ILE A 897 2.67 -42.53 -14.34
C ILE A 897 2.72 -42.46 -15.88
N SER A 898 1.57 -42.44 -16.57
CA SER A 898 1.48 -42.44 -18.04
C SER A 898 2.18 -43.60 -18.75
N ILE A 899 2.22 -44.77 -18.10
CA ILE A 899 2.82 -46.02 -18.61
C ILE A 899 1.84 -47.17 -18.36
N VAL A 900 1.54 -47.94 -19.42
CA VAL A 900 0.72 -49.16 -19.30
C VAL A 900 1.51 -50.21 -18.51
N PRO A 901 0.92 -50.84 -17.47
CA PRO A 901 1.58 -51.83 -16.65
C PRO A 901 2.11 -53.00 -17.47
N LEU A 902 3.33 -53.44 -17.15
CA LEU A 902 3.94 -54.63 -17.73
C LEU A 902 3.18 -55.89 -17.30
N SER A 903 3.31 -56.97 -18.07
CA SER A 903 2.68 -58.24 -17.74
C SER A 903 3.18 -58.79 -16.39
N GLY A 904 2.25 -59.25 -15.54
CA GLY A 904 2.56 -59.89 -14.26
C GLY A 904 2.81 -58.95 -13.09
N VAL A 905 2.74 -57.63 -13.28
CA VAL A 905 2.90 -56.66 -12.18
C VAL A 905 1.61 -56.49 -11.38
N ASP A 906 1.75 -56.07 -10.13
CA ASP A 906 0.62 -55.70 -9.27
C ASP A 906 -0.01 -54.40 -9.75
N ILE A 907 -1.33 -54.34 -9.73
CA ILE A 907 -2.09 -53.16 -10.15
C ILE A 907 -3.07 -52.72 -9.06
N THR A 908 -3.36 -51.42 -9.07
CA THR A 908 -4.32 -50.82 -8.15
C THR A 908 -5.41 -50.10 -8.93
N ILE A 909 -6.67 -50.44 -8.66
CA ILE A 909 -7.85 -49.86 -9.28
C ILE A 909 -8.65 -49.09 -8.21
N PRO A 910 -8.71 -47.76 -8.28
CA PRO A 910 -9.52 -46.97 -7.37
C PRO A 910 -10.99 -46.96 -7.77
N TYR A 911 -11.86 -46.76 -6.78
CA TYR A 911 -13.26 -46.39 -7.03
C TYR A 911 -13.41 -44.90 -7.40
N GLY A 912 -14.40 -44.59 -8.25
CA GLY A 912 -14.88 -43.22 -8.48
C GLY A 912 -14.09 -42.38 -9.48
N VAL A 913 -13.09 -42.96 -10.17
CA VAL A 913 -12.43 -42.28 -11.29
C VAL A 913 -13.39 -42.12 -12.48
N PRO A 914 -13.20 -41.09 -13.35
CA PRO A 914 -14.12 -40.79 -14.44
C PRO A 914 -14.38 -41.96 -15.40
N ASN A 915 -13.34 -42.75 -15.66
CA ASN A 915 -13.41 -43.90 -16.56
C ASN A 915 -12.84 -45.14 -15.89
N MET A 916 -13.68 -46.13 -15.58
CA MET A 916 -13.23 -47.41 -15.05
C MET A 916 -12.60 -48.28 -16.16
N PRO A 917 -11.62 -49.14 -15.82
CA PRO A 917 -10.84 -49.88 -16.81
C PRO A 917 -11.64 -50.97 -17.54
N VAL A 918 -11.43 -51.03 -18.85
CA VAL A 918 -11.95 -52.02 -19.80
C VAL A 918 -10.75 -52.63 -20.51
N LEU A 919 -10.64 -53.96 -20.50
CA LEU A 919 -9.54 -54.65 -21.15
C LEU A 919 -9.56 -54.43 -22.67
N ASP A 920 -8.41 -54.07 -23.21
CA ASP A 920 -8.14 -53.85 -24.64
C ASP A 920 -7.66 -55.14 -25.33
N ALA A 921 -6.87 -55.92 -24.61
CA ALA A 921 -6.32 -57.20 -25.03
C ALA A 921 -6.38 -58.21 -23.87
N ASN A 922 -5.89 -59.44 -24.11
CA ASN A 922 -5.66 -60.36 -23.00
C ASN A 922 -4.60 -59.77 -22.07
N ARG A 923 -4.90 -59.69 -20.77
CA ARG A 923 -4.01 -59.09 -19.77
C ARG A 923 -3.67 -60.10 -18.67
N THR A 924 -2.41 -60.05 -18.23
CA THR A 924 -1.91 -60.83 -17.10
C THR A 924 -1.29 -59.88 -16.08
N ILE A 925 -1.70 -60.00 -14.83
CA ILE A 925 -1.25 -59.17 -13.70
C ILE A 925 -0.82 -60.05 -12.52
N GLY A 926 -0.13 -59.46 -11.56
CA GLY A 926 0.19 -60.05 -10.26
C GLY A 926 -1.04 -60.01 -9.34
N ASN A 927 -1.04 -59.08 -8.41
CA ASN A 927 -2.17 -58.76 -7.53
C ASN A 927 -3.11 -57.71 -8.15
N LEU A 928 -4.41 -57.81 -7.85
CA LEU A 928 -5.42 -56.80 -8.15
C LEU A 928 -5.95 -56.18 -6.85
N SER A 929 -5.58 -54.94 -6.56
CA SER A 929 -6.09 -54.23 -5.39
C SER A 929 -7.14 -53.21 -5.78
N PHE A 930 -8.34 -53.33 -5.21
CA PHE A 930 -9.34 -52.26 -5.23
C PHE A 930 -9.21 -51.39 -3.99
N ILE A 931 -9.08 -50.08 -4.19
CA ILE A 931 -8.92 -49.10 -3.10
C ILE A 931 -10.06 -48.07 -3.07
N LYS A 932 -10.19 -47.37 -1.93
CA LYS A 932 -11.27 -46.44 -1.53
C LYS A 932 -12.63 -47.11 -1.23
N THR A 933 -13.54 -46.34 -0.63
CA THR A 933 -14.89 -46.76 -0.25
C THR A 933 -15.85 -46.67 -1.43
N GLY A 934 -16.33 -47.82 -1.92
CA GLY A 934 -17.24 -47.93 -3.07
C GLY A 934 -16.99 -49.22 -3.86
N VAL A 935 -17.62 -49.36 -5.03
CA VAL A 935 -17.47 -50.53 -5.90
C VAL A 935 -16.73 -50.12 -7.17
N GLY A 936 -15.40 -50.24 -7.18
CA GLY A 936 -14.60 -50.14 -8.41
C GLY A 936 -14.82 -51.36 -9.29
N THR A 937 -14.73 -51.21 -10.63
CA THR A 937 -14.99 -52.30 -11.58
C THR A 937 -13.88 -52.45 -12.60
N VAL A 938 -13.50 -53.69 -12.95
CA VAL A 938 -12.72 -53.99 -14.16
C VAL A 938 -13.58 -54.78 -15.14
N ASP A 939 -13.78 -54.27 -16.35
CA ASP A 939 -14.49 -54.99 -17.41
C ASP A 939 -13.52 -55.85 -18.24
N ILE A 940 -13.76 -57.16 -18.25
CA ILE A 940 -12.95 -58.14 -18.97
C ILE A 940 -13.19 -58.05 -20.49
N ASN A 941 -14.32 -57.49 -20.93
CA ASN A 941 -14.59 -57.09 -22.33
C ASN A 941 -14.36 -58.21 -23.38
N GLY A 942 -14.80 -59.43 -23.08
CA GLY A 942 -14.64 -60.59 -23.96
C GLY A 942 -13.19 -61.07 -24.13
N LYS A 943 -12.26 -60.60 -23.29
CA LYS A 943 -10.85 -61.02 -23.28
C LYS A 943 -10.58 -62.06 -22.19
N THR A 944 -9.34 -62.51 -22.10
CA THR A 944 -8.84 -63.30 -20.98
C THR A 944 -8.13 -62.40 -19.98
N PHE A 945 -8.61 -62.37 -18.73
CA PHE A 945 -7.94 -61.71 -17.62
C PHE A 945 -7.27 -62.75 -16.73
N THR A 946 -5.95 -62.68 -16.59
CA THR A 946 -5.18 -63.61 -15.75
C THR A 946 -4.64 -62.89 -14.52
N ILE A 947 -5.00 -63.36 -13.33
CA ILE A 947 -4.56 -62.79 -12.05
C ILE A 947 -3.67 -63.83 -11.36
N GLY A 948 -2.39 -63.48 -11.22
CA GLY A 948 -1.37 -64.35 -10.64
C GLY A 948 -1.41 -64.44 -9.12
N GLY A 949 -1.95 -63.43 -8.45
CA GLY A 949 -1.95 -63.28 -6.99
C GLY A 949 -3.33 -62.98 -6.42
N ALA A 950 -3.37 -62.15 -5.38
CA ALA A 950 -4.56 -61.82 -4.60
C ALA A 950 -5.43 -60.75 -5.26
N ILE A 951 -6.74 -60.85 -5.04
CA ILE A 951 -7.72 -59.79 -5.24
C ILE A 951 -8.10 -59.25 -3.86
N THR A 952 -7.84 -57.97 -3.62
CA THR A 952 -8.11 -57.31 -2.34
C THR A 952 -9.06 -56.13 -2.51
N GLY A 953 -9.80 -55.78 -1.45
CA GLY A 953 -10.81 -54.71 -1.47
C GLY A 953 -12.21 -55.20 -1.87
N THR A 954 -13.13 -54.26 -2.09
CA THR A 954 -14.57 -54.52 -2.32
C THR A 954 -15.02 -54.31 -3.77
N GLY A 955 -14.09 -54.19 -4.72
CA GLY A 955 -14.41 -54.01 -6.13
C GLY A 955 -14.98 -55.27 -6.80
N THR A 956 -15.42 -55.11 -8.05
CA THR A 956 -16.04 -56.14 -8.87
C THR A 956 -15.36 -56.30 -10.22
N LEU A 957 -15.55 -57.47 -10.83
CA LEU A 957 -15.27 -57.69 -12.24
C LEU A 957 -16.58 -57.64 -13.03
N THR A 958 -16.54 -57.13 -14.25
CA THR A 958 -17.62 -57.30 -15.23
C THR A 958 -17.15 -58.30 -16.29
N GLY A 959 -17.96 -59.33 -16.52
CA GLY A 959 -17.71 -60.34 -17.53
C GLY A 959 -18.78 -60.36 -18.61
N SER A 960 -18.70 -61.37 -19.47
CA SER A 960 -19.68 -61.67 -20.52
C SER A 960 -19.58 -63.16 -20.86
N SER A 961 -20.50 -63.68 -21.67
CA SER A 961 -20.42 -65.04 -22.23
C SER A 961 -19.22 -65.29 -23.14
N THR A 962 -18.40 -64.26 -23.41
CA THR A 962 -17.15 -64.36 -24.18
C THR A 962 -15.90 -64.10 -23.34
N SER A 963 -16.04 -63.60 -22.11
CA SER A 963 -14.93 -63.24 -21.22
C SER A 963 -14.35 -64.45 -20.49
N ASN A 964 -13.03 -64.54 -20.33
CA ASN A 964 -12.38 -65.62 -19.57
C ASN A 964 -11.65 -65.05 -18.35
N LEU A 965 -11.75 -65.73 -17.21
CA LEU A 965 -11.00 -65.39 -16.00
C LEU A 965 -10.09 -66.56 -15.59
N VAL A 966 -8.80 -66.27 -15.39
CA VAL A 966 -7.80 -67.24 -14.92
C VAL A 966 -7.21 -66.75 -13.60
N LEU A 967 -7.29 -67.56 -12.55
CA LEU A 967 -6.77 -67.28 -11.22
C LEU A 967 -5.66 -68.27 -10.90
N ASN A 968 -4.40 -67.83 -10.93
CA ASN A 968 -3.24 -68.69 -10.75
C ASN A 968 -2.67 -68.72 -9.32
N GLY A 969 -3.08 -67.78 -8.46
CA GLY A 969 -2.69 -67.71 -7.06
C GLY A 969 -3.89 -67.61 -6.11
N THR A 970 -3.64 -67.22 -4.86
CA THR A 970 -4.66 -67.07 -3.81
C THR A 970 -5.45 -65.77 -4.03
N ALA A 971 -6.48 -65.82 -4.87
CA ALA A 971 -7.24 -64.66 -5.30
C ALA A 971 -8.10 -64.03 -4.20
N GLY A 972 -8.45 -64.74 -3.13
CA GLY A 972 -9.39 -64.21 -2.13
C GLY A 972 -10.82 -64.13 -2.68
N THR A 973 -11.59 -63.10 -2.32
CA THR A 973 -13.00 -62.99 -2.75
C THR A 973 -13.11 -62.34 -4.12
N VAL A 974 -13.71 -63.06 -5.08
CA VAL A 974 -13.98 -62.60 -6.44
C VAL A 974 -15.44 -62.16 -6.54
N ASN A 975 -15.66 -60.86 -6.67
CA ASN A 975 -17.01 -60.30 -6.85
C ASN A 975 -17.26 -59.96 -8.32
N PHE A 976 -18.50 -60.13 -8.77
CA PHE A 976 -18.94 -59.71 -10.10
C PHE A 976 -20.02 -58.63 -10.00
N THR A 977 -20.09 -57.77 -11.01
CA THR A 977 -21.13 -56.74 -11.09
C THR A 977 -22.49 -57.40 -11.36
N GLN A 978 -23.46 -57.18 -10.46
CA GLN A 978 -24.75 -57.89 -10.49
C GLN A 978 -25.87 -57.17 -11.28
N THR A 979 -25.54 -56.20 -12.13
CA THR A 979 -26.51 -55.37 -12.88
C THR A 979 -27.40 -56.16 -13.84
N SER A 980 -26.91 -57.29 -14.37
CA SER A 980 -27.69 -58.21 -15.20
C SER A 980 -27.10 -59.63 -15.11
N ALA A 981 -27.74 -60.61 -15.75
CA ALA A 981 -27.17 -61.94 -15.93
C ALA A 981 -25.93 -61.93 -16.84
N ALA A 982 -25.86 -60.99 -17.80
CA ALA A 982 -24.76 -60.88 -18.75
C ALA A 982 -23.48 -60.37 -18.08
N THR A 983 -23.59 -59.38 -17.19
CA THR A 983 -22.43 -58.75 -16.54
C THR A 983 -21.80 -59.62 -15.44
N ARG A 984 -22.57 -60.57 -14.87
CA ARG A 984 -22.11 -61.61 -13.94
C ARG A 984 -21.76 -62.93 -14.62
N SER A 985 -21.34 -62.91 -15.88
CA SER A 985 -21.06 -64.12 -16.64
C SER A 985 -19.64 -64.23 -17.17
N LEU A 986 -19.19 -65.44 -17.42
CA LEU A 986 -17.93 -65.78 -18.08
C LEU A 986 -18.17 -66.83 -19.16
N ASN A 987 -17.31 -66.89 -20.16
CA ASN A 987 -17.12 -68.06 -20.99
C ASN A 987 -16.37 -69.15 -20.20
N ASN A 988 -15.16 -68.87 -19.74
CA ASN A 988 -14.38 -69.82 -18.94
C ASN A 988 -13.91 -69.22 -17.61
N LEU A 989 -13.95 -70.03 -16.55
CA LEU A 989 -13.32 -69.76 -15.27
C LEU A 989 -12.28 -70.84 -15.00
N THR A 990 -11.01 -70.47 -14.86
CA THR A 990 -9.91 -71.40 -14.58
C THR A 990 -9.21 -71.04 -13.29
N LEU A 991 -9.09 -71.98 -12.36
CA LEU A 991 -8.16 -71.94 -11.24
C LEU A 991 -6.94 -72.78 -11.59
N GLY A 992 -5.77 -72.14 -11.68
CA GLY A 992 -4.50 -72.80 -11.96
C GLY A 992 -4.07 -73.74 -10.83
N ALA A 993 -2.91 -74.40 -10.97
CA ALA A 993 -2.43 -75.39 -10.01
C ALA A 993 -2.28 -74.85 -8.57
N SER A 994 -2.01 -73.55 -8.42
CA SER A 994 -1.94 -72.84 -7.13
C SER A 994 -3.11 -71.87 -6.91
N GLY A 995 -4.10 -71.87 -7.80
CA GLY A 995 -5.23 -70.95 -7.78
C GLY A 995 -6.22 -71.30 -6.68
N THR A 996 -6.58 -70.34 -5.83
CA THR A 996 -7.72 -70.46 -4.91
C THR A 996 -8.59 -69.23 -4.95
N ALA A 997 -9.91 -69.38 -4.75
CA ALA A 997 -10.85 -68.27 -4.80
C ALA A 997 -12.10 -68.52 -3.94
N THR A 998 -12.61 -67.44 -3.35
CA THR A 998 -13.93 -67.37 -2.75
C THR A 998 -14.87 -66.63 -3.70
N ILE A 999 -16.03 -67.19 -4.03
CA ILE A 999 -17.01 -66.54 -4.89
C ILE A 999 -17.86 -65.58 -4.04
N GLY A 1000 -17.82 -64.28 -4.36
CA GLY A 1000 -18.54 -63.26 -3.62
C GLY A 1000 -20.01 -63.11 -4.01
N ASN A 1001 -20.37 -63.43 -5.25
CA ASN A 1001 -21.71 -63.27 -5.81
C ASN A 1001 -22.06 -64.43 -6.76
N ASP A 1002 -23.35 -64.64 -7.04
CA ASP A 1002 -23.76 -65.63 -8.04
C ASP A 1002 -23.15 -65.33 -9.42
N LEU A 1003 -22.61 -66.36 -10.06
CA LEU A 1003 -21.84 -66.28 -11.31
C LEU A 1003 -22.39 -67.28 -12.33
N ILE A 1004 -22.46 -66.88 -13.60
CA ILE A 1004 -22.85 -67.76 -14.71
C ILE A 1004 -21.62 -68.10 -15.55
N VAL A 1005 -21.40 -69.36 -15.88
CA VAL A 1005 -20.30 -69.77 -16.76
C VAL A 1005 -20.87 -70.55 -17.95
N TYR A 1006 -20.58 -70.08 -19.17
CA TYR A 1006 -21.15 -70.62 -20.41
C TYR A 1006 -20.30 -71.72 -21.08
N GLY A 1007 -19.01 -71.77 -20.73
CA GLY A 1007 -18.04 -72.76 -21.17
C GLY A 1007 -17.56 -73.59 -19.99
N ASN A 1008 -16.25 -73.62 -19.76
CA ASN A 1008 -15.64 -74.51 -18.78
C ASN A 1008 -15.37 -73.82 -17.45
N VAL A 1009 -15.66 -74.53 -16.35
CA VAL A 1009 -15.06 -74.28 -15.04
C VAL A 1009 -13.97 -75.32 -14.82
N GLN A 1010 -12.72 -74.89 -14.79
CA GLN A 1010 -11.55 -75.75 -14.58
C GLN A 1010 -10.92 -75.43 -13.23
N VAL A 1011 -10.83 -76.42 -12.35
CA VAL A 1011 -10.15 -76.29 -11.04
C VAL A 1011 -8.98 -77.26 -11.03
N ASN A 1012 -7.79 -76.75 -11.32
CA ASN A 1012 -6.56 -77.56 -11.44
C ASN A 1012 -5.80 -77.65 -10.11
N ASN A 1013 -6.23 -76.92 -9.07
CA ASN A 1013 -5.66 -76.98 -7.74
C ASN A 1013 -6.28 -78.15 -6.95
N THR A 1014 -5.42 -78.99 -6.37
CA THR A 1014 -5.82 -80.18 -5.60
C THR A 1014 -6.01 -79.91 -4.10
N ALA A 1015 -5.86 -78.66 -3.64
CA ALA A 1015 -6.08 -78.28 -2.24
C ALA A 1015 -7.57 -78.29 -1.87
N ASP A 1016 -7.87 -78.69 -0.62
CA ASP A 1016 -9.21 -78.59 -0.06
C ASP A 1016 -9.70 -77.14 -0.08
N ASN A 1017 -10.96 -76.92 -0.47
CA ASN A 1017 -11.57 -75.60 -0.64
C ASN A 1017 -10.87 -74.68 -1.64
N ALA A 1018 -10.20 -75.21 -2.67
CA ALA A 1018 -9.62 -74.40 -3.74
C ALA A 1018 -10.63 -73.43 -4.39
N MET A 1019 -11.91 -73.82 -4.47
CA MET A 1019 -13.02 -72.92 -4.80
C MET A 1019 -14.04 -72.93 -3.67
N ASN A 1020 -14.17 -71.83 -2.95
CA ASN A 1020 -15.16 -71.64 -1.89
C ASN A 1020 -16.35 -70.84 -2.40
N PHE A 1021 -17.54 -71.42 -2.41
CA PHE A 1021 -18.74 -70.75 -2.91
C PHE A 1021 -19.35 -69.73 -1.94
N ASN A 1022 -19.00 -69.75 -0.65
CA ASN A 1022 -19.49 -68.81 0.37
C ASN A 1022 -21.03 -68.60 0.36
N GLY A 1023 -21.78 -69.68 0.15
CA GLY A 1023 -23.26 -69.63 0.07
C GLY A 1023 -23.81 -69.01 -1.23
N LYS A 1024 -22.98 -68.84 -2.27
CA LYS A 1024 -23.36 -68.39 -3.63
C LYS A 1024 -23.37 -69.55 -4.61
N SER A 1025 -23.90 -69.32 -5.80
CA SER A 1025 -23.98 -70.35 -6.85
C SER A 1025 -23.15 -70.01 -8.08
N ILE A 1026 -22.44 -71.01 -8.63
CA ILE A 1026 -22.00 -70.97 -10.04
C ILE A 1026 -23.01 -71.75 -10.87
N THR A 1027 -23.66 -71.08 -11.82
CA THR A 1027 -24.58 -71.73 -12.76
C THR A 1027 -23.86 -72.00 -14.07
N LEU A 1028 -23.69 -73.26 -14.42
CA LEU A 1028 -23.22 -73.66 -15.74
C LEU A 1028 -24.38 -73.52 -16.73
N LYS A 1029 -24.17 -72.78 -17.80
CA LYS A 1029 -25.10 -72.68 -18.93
C LYS A 1029 -24.39 -73.13 -20.20
N SER A 1030 -25.15 -73.59 -21.17
CA SER A 1030 -24.63 -73.83 -22.51
C SER A 1030 -24.88 -72.58 -23.36
N ASN A 1031 -23.99 -72.28 -24.31
CA ASN A 1031 -24.22 -71.28 -25.36
C ASN A 1031 -25.18 -71.78 -26.47
N VAL A 1032 -25.79 -72.97 -26.28
CA VAL A 1032 -26.73 -73.60 -27.21
C VAL A 1032 -28.17 -73.24 -26.87
#